data_AF-A0A553ELF4-F1
#
_entry.id   AF-A0A553ELF4-F1
#
_cell.length_a   1.000
_cell.length_b   1.000
_cell.length_c   1.000
_cell.angle_alpha   90.00
_cell.angle_beta   90.00
_cell.angle_gamma   90.00
#
_symmetry.space_group_name_H-M   'P 1'
#
loop_
_entity.id
_entity.type
_entity.pdbx_description
1 polymer ?
#
loop_
_entity_poly.entity_id
_entity_poly.type
_entity_poly.pdbx_seq_one_letter_code
_entity_poly.pdbx_strand_id
1 'polypeptide(L)'
;MLSPRIKPTICVLILMIMYQHSFSQNIFSQEKIIDHTQLIDPIATISADIDNDKDLDILVASAADNKIAWYRNDGNNFSSYQIIKSNAMKISAISSGDIDGDGDMDIIYSSKEENRIVWCQNSNDGDFRYCNTITWYVDKPTAVLLHDIDNDKDLDVISASSGDKKIAWYENVDGLGKFSDQKVVTVLADGANSVYAADVDSDGDSDLLSTSYYDNKVAWYENLNGEGDFSSQQIISTAITYPNSIYAEDLDGDGDKDVLTSSLKGNKVVWYENRDGHGNFNAYRLIATVESGTSVISVDIDGDNDMDVVSASAGDDKITWYENLDGKGEFGNENVLTAEADGANWVFATDLDYDSDMDILSTSHRDQKASIYLNKEGKGIFSDPINISTRTKPVTSIHPVDINSDKTLELLVAAGNEINVYKNSDKLNNLFTTKQNVTITEGSISCVYASDLDNDRDQDIAVSFWDTNKLLWMENVDGEGSFTIKQIIETSGKAMNVVAADLDNDGDLDLLSGSGRKTNWFENLDGKGSFSEEKDITSSPDDPTVVIAIDLDKDKDLDILVASFYMNRITWIKNLGKKNGFSEPILISDQVDGGQSIWAADLDGDNDLDVVSASRKDNKIAWYQNLDGKGTFGDQRVISNNAIWAKAIYSVDLDLDGDQDVLSASSVDNKIAWYQNLDGKGNFGDQIILSSNMIDARVVVAVDLDRDKDIDVIAGSFKDGKIAWFENVLK
;
A
#
# COMPACT_ATOMS: atom_id res chain seq x y z
N MET A 1 10.07 -66.73 -56.09
CA MET A 1 10.28 -65.53 -56.92
C MET A 1 9.88 -64.32 -56.09
N LEU A 2 10.78 -63.33 -56.06
CA LEU A 2 10.63 -61.96 -55.53
C LEU A 2 10.41 -61.78 -54.02
N SER A 3 11.53 -61.61 -53.33
CA SER A 3 11.71 -60.57 -52.30
C SER A 3 12.00 -59.21 -53.00
N PRO A 4 12.45 -58.12 -52.32
CA PRO A 4 12.41 -57.77 -50.89
C PRO A 4 11.97 -56.31 -50.65
N ARG A 5 11.94 -55.86 -49.38
CA ARG A 5 12.75 -54.75 -48.82
C ARG A 5 12.02 -54.13 -47.61
N ILE A 6 12.61 -53.63 -46.53
CA ILE A 6 13.93 -53.70 -45.88
C ILE A 6 13.60 -53.26 -44.43
N LYS A 7 14.01 -54.00 -43.40
CA LYS A 7 14.27 -53.44 -42.06
C LYS A 7 15.76 -53.68 -41.76
N PRO A 8 16.52 -52.65 -41.36
CA PRO A 8 17.71 -52.85 -40.57
C PRO A 8 17.62 -52.06 -39.26
N THR A 9 17.69 -52.82 -38.19
CA THR A 9 18.41 -52.56 -36.93
C THR A 9 19.05 -51.17 -36.81
N ILE A 10 18.61 -50.40 -35.81
CA ILE A 10 19.39 -49.30 -35.24
C ILE A 10 19.61 -49.61 -33.76
N CYS A 11 20.88 -49.56 -33.37
CA CYS A 11 21.39 -49.63 -32.01
C CYS A 11 20.58 -48.77 -31.04
N VAL A 12 20.07 -49.35 -29.97
CA VAL A 12 19.66 -48.59 -28.79
C VAL A 12 20.90 -48.43 -27.92
N LEU A 13 21.46 -47.23 -28.00
CA LEU A 13 22.42 -46.69 -27.04
C LEU A 13 21.65 -46.45 -25.73
N ILE A 14 21.93 -47.22 -24.68
CA ILE A 14 21.42 -46.91 -23.33
C ILE A 14 22.27 -45.74 -22.83
N LEU A 15 21.76 -44.52 -23.06
CA LEU A 15 22.26 -43.32 -22.41
C LEU A 15 21.64 -43.29 -21.01
N MET A 16 22.43 -43.68 -20.01
CA MET A 16 22.09 -43.54 -18.61
C MET A 16 22.19 -42.05 -18.26
N ILE A 17 21.13 -41.29 -18.54
CA ILE A 17 20.98 -39.93 -18.02
C ILE A 17 20.65 -40.09 -16.54
N MET A 18 21.62 -39.79 -15.69
CA MET A 18 21.37 -39.47 -14.28
C MET A 18 20.51 -38.21 -14.26
N TYR A 19 19.20 -38.37 -14.11
CA TYR A 19 18.36 -37.31 -13.58
C TYR A 19 18.68 -37.24 -12.07
N GLN A 20 19.62 -36.36 -11.70
CA GLN A 20 19.55 -35.75 -10.38
C GLN A 20 18.29 -34.89 -10.37
N HIS A 21 17.17 -35.47 -9.93
CA HIS A 21 16.11 -34.66 -9.35
C HIS A 21 16.65 -34.17 -8.00
N SER A 22 17.11 -32.91 -7.98
CA SER A 22 17.14 -32.14 -6.74
C SER A 22 15.69 -31.99 -6.29
N PHE A 23 15.27 -32.81 -5.34
CA PHE A 23 14.16 -32.43 -4.47
C PHE A 23 14.67 -31.23 -3.67
N SER A 24 14.38 -30.00 -4.10
CA SER A 24 14.20 -28.94 -3.13
C SER A 24 12.80 -29.17 -2.55
N GLN A 25 12.71 -29.66 -1.33
CA GLN A 25 11.48 -29.57 -0.58
C GLN A 25 11.15 -28.08 -0.48
N ASN A 26 10.01 -27.65 -1.04
CA ASN A 26 9.48 -26.32 -0.77
C ASN A 26 8.96 -26.37 0.67
N ILE A 27 9.85 -26.07 1.61
CA ILE A 27 9.57 -26.00 3.05
C ILE A 27 8.61 -24.86 3.36
N PHE A 28 8.65 -23.79 2.55
CA PHE A 28 7.76 -22.64 2.68
C PHE A 28 6.74 -22.54 1.54
N SER A 29 5.59 -21.95 1.85
CA SER A 29 4.60 -21.46 0.90
C SER A 29 5.20 -20.38 -0.02
N GLN A 30 4.47 -20.01 -1.07
CA GLN A 30 4.72 -18.73 -1.74
C GLN A 30 4.47 -17.58 -0.74
N GLU A 31 5.18 -16.46 -0.89
CA GLU A 31 4.99 -15.28 -0.04
C GLU A 31 3.51 -14.87 0.03
N LYS A 32 2.98 -14.75 1.25
CA LYS A 32 1.66 -14.18 1.54
C LYS A 32 1.87 -12.72 1.97
N ILE A 33 1.23 -11.78 1.28
CA ILE A 33 1.37 -10.36 1.57
C ILE A 33 0.36 -9.98 2.66
N ILE A 34 0.85 -9.45 3.79
CA ILE A 34 0.02 -8.99 4.91
C ILE A 34 -0.41 -7.53 4.70
N ASP A 35 0.52 -6.67 4.29
CA ASP A 35 0.23 -5.31 3.85
C ASP A 35 1.21 -4.91 2.74
N HIS A 36 0.65 -4.34 1.67
CA HIS A 36 1.38 -3.69 0.59
C HIS A 36 0.40 -2.88 -0.26
N THR A 37 -0.18 -1.80 0.25
CA THR A 37 -0.90 -0.85 -0.62
C THR A 37 0.07 0.22 -1.10
N GLN A 38 0.56 0.15 -2.34
CA GLN A 38 1.09 1.35 -2.99
C GLN A 38 0.63 1.40 -4.44
N LEU A 39 -0.29 2.33 -4.67
CA LEU A 39 -0.49 2.98 -5.96
C LEU A 39 0.21 4.33 -5.88
N ILE A 40 1.10 4.58 -6.84
CA ILE A 40 1.86 5.83 -6.88
C ILE A 40 1.22 6.72 -7.93
N ASP A 41 0.73 7.88 -7.49
CA ASP A 41 0.06 8.88 -8.34
C ASP A 41 -1.29 8.33 -8.88
N PRO A 42 -2.28 8.02 -7.99
CA PRO A 42 -3.62 7.65 -8.41
C PRO A 42 -4.29 8.85 -9.10
N ILE A 43 -4.78 8.64 -10.33
CA ILE A 43 -5.31 9.71 -11.18
C ILE A 43 -6.80 9.61 -11.49
N ALA A 44 -7.40 8.43 -11.29
CA ALA A 44 -8.82 8.21 -11.50
C ALA A 44 -9.30 7.01 -10.68
N THR A 45 -10.56 7.10 -10.24
CA THR A 45 -11.31 6.05 -9.55
C THR A 45 -12.69 5.93 -10.16
N ILE A 46 -13.14 4.69 -10.38
CA ILE A 46 -14.50 4.37 -10.82
C ILE A 46 -15.01 3.16 -10.02
N SER A 47 -16.32 2.98 -9.98
CA SER A 47 -16.94 1.75 -9.47
C SER A 47 -17.54 0.91 -10.58
N ALA A 48 -17.55 -0.41 -10.38
CA ALA A 48 -18.21 -1.40 -11.24
C ALA A 48 -18.29 -2.74 -10.50
N ASP A 49 -19.31 -3.56 -10.79
CA ASP A 49 -19.40 -4.94 -10.33
C ASP A 49 -18.48 -5.80 -11.22
N ILE A 50 -17.24 -6.05 -10.78
CA ILE A 50 -16.19 -6.68 -11.61
C ILE A 50 -16.24 -8.20 -11.52
N ASP A 51 -16.77 -8.75 -10.44
CA ASP A 51 -16.88 -10.19 -10.25
C ASP A 51 -18.32 -10.74 -10.27
N ASN A 52 -19.29 -9.89 -10.60
CA ASN A 52 -20.71 -10.20 -10.69
C ASN A 52 -21.33 -10.70 -9.39
N ASP A 53 -20.77 -10.31 -8.24
CA ASP A 53 -21.37 -10.59 -6.93
C ASP A 53 -22.45 -9.57 -6.53
N LYS A 54 -22.65 -8.53 -7.34
CA LYS A 54 -23.59 -7.41 -7.17
C LYS A 54 -23.20 -6.43 -6.08
N ASP A 55 -21.99 -6.53 -5.54
CA ASP A 55 -21.41 -5.47 -4.76
C ASP A 55 -20.54 -4.61 -5.69
N LEU A 56 -20.66 -3.28 -5.62
CA LEU A 56 -19.82 -2.41 -6.45
C LEU A 56 -18.38 -2.45 -5.95
N ASP A 57 -17.48 -2.86 -6.83
CA ASP A 57 -16.04 -2.82 -6.60
C ASP A 57 -15.44 -1.47 -6.99
N ILE A 58 -14.16 -1.27 -6.63
CA ILE A 58 -13.44 -0.05 -6.96
C ILE A 58 -12.21 -0.33 -7.82
N LEU A 59 -12.13 0.40 -8.93
CA LEU A 59 -10.96 0.42 -9.79
C LEU A 59 -10.18 1.71 -9.59
N VAL A 60 -8.87 1.59 -9.41
CA VAL A 60 -7.96 2.73 -9.28
C VAL A 60 -6.89 2.67 -10.36
N ALA A 61 -6.84 3.73 -11.18
CA ALA A 61 -5.79 3.92 -12.17
C ALA A 61 -4.65 4.77 -11.59
N SER A 62 -3.43 4.28 -11.73
CA SER A 62 -2.23 4.85 -11.12
C SER A 62 -1.16 5.14 -12.17
N ALA A 63 -0.81 6.42 -12.32
CA ALA A 63 -0.06 6.91 -13.46
C ALA A 63 1.45 6.71 -13.33
N ALA A 64 2.03 6.84 -12.13
CA ALA A 64 3.49 6.81 -11.99
C ALA A 64 4.05 5.38 -11.90
N ASP A 65 3.32 4.45 -11.28
CA ASP A 65 3.69 3.03 -11.25
C ASP A 65 3.04 2.19 -12.37
N ASN A 66 2.25 2.82 -13.24
CA ASN A 66 1.69 2.24 -14.47
C ASN A 66 0.77 1.05 -14.22
N LYS A 67 -0.12 1.19 -13.22
CA LYS A 67 -0.99 0.10 -12.75
C LYS A 67 -2.47 0.47 -12.77
N ILE A 68 -3.29 -0.55 -13.02
CA ILE A 68 -4.72 -0.55 -12.68
C ILE A 68 -4.91 -1.58 -11.58
N ALA A 69 -5.47 -1.14 -10.46
CA ALA A 69 -5.77 -1.96 -9.31
C ALA A 69 -7.28 -2.10 -9.12
N TRP A 70 -7.70 -3.28 -8.71
CA TRP A 70 -9.07 -3.63 -8.37
C TRP A 70 -9.16 -3.97 -6.90
N TYR A 71 -10.02 -3.27 -6.20
CA TYR A 71 -10.37 -3.49 -4.81
C TYR A 71 -11.77 -4.10 -4.78
N ARG A 72 -11.81 -5.42 -4.62
CA ARG A 72 -13.07 -6.15 -4.49
C ARG A 72 -13.78 -5.77 -3.20
N ASN A 73 -15.06 -5.45 -3.29
CA ASN A 73 -16.00 -5.23 -2.20
C ASN A 73 -16.81 -6.51 -1.98
N ASP A 74 -16.93 -7.00 -0.74
CA ASP A 74 -17.75 -8.18 -0.41
C ASP A 74 -19.08 -7.81 0.30
N GLY A 75 -19.50 -6.56 0.12
CA GLY A 75 -20.68 -5.96 0.74
C GLY A 75 -20.47 -5.53 2.19
N ASN A 76 -19.32 -5.85 2.82
CA ASN A 76 -18.99 -5.36 4.16
C ASN A 76 -17.59 -4.73 4.23
N ASN A 77 -16.63 -5.20 3.44
CA ASN A 77 -15.25 -4.73 3.44
C ASN A 77 -14.63 -4.75 2.03
N PHE A 78 -13.58 -3.96 1.87
CA PHE A 78 -12.69 -4.06 0.71
C PHE A 78 -11.55 -5.04 0.98
N SER A 79 -11.30 -5.92 0.02
CA SER A 79 -10.14 -6.80 0.00
C SER A 79 -8.83 -6.05 -0.28
N SER A 80 -7.69 -6.73 -0.13
CA SER A 80 -6.43 -6.26 -0.69
C SER A 80 -6.53 -6.20 -2.22
N TYR A 81 -6.08 -5.12 -2.84
CA TYR A 81 -6.22 -4.97 -4.29
C TYR A 81 -5.50 -6.06 -5.09
N GLN A 82 -6.09 -6.39 -6.23
CA GLN A 82 -5.46 -7.16 -7.29
C GLN A 82 -4.96 -6.22 -8.40
N ILE A 83 -3.78 -6.50 -8.95
CA ILE A 83 -3.29 -5.78 -10.13
C ILE A 83 -3.88 -6.41 -11.38
N ILE A 84 -4.88 -5.74 -11.94
CA ILE A 84 -5.51 -6.06 -13.23
C ILE A 84 -4.50 -5.86 -14.36
N LYS A 85 -3.84 -4.69 -14.35
CA LYS A 85 -2.88 -4.34 -15.39
C LYS A 85 -1.61 -3.76 -14.80
N SER A 86 -0.49 -4.29 -15.26
CA SER A 86 0.84 -3.70 -15.07
C SER A 86 1.40 -3.20 -16.39
N ASN A 87 2.29 -2.20 -16.32
CA ASN A 87 2.96 -1.57 -17.47
C ASN A 87 2.01 -0.83 -18.43
N ALA A 88 0.89 -0.32 -17.92
CA ALA A 88 0.06 0.64 -18.66
C ALA A 88 0.70 2.03 -18.54
N MET A 89 1.65 2.37 -19.44
CA MET A 89 2.54 3.50 -19.19
C MET A 89 1.78 4.82 -19.11
N LYS A 90 1.79 5.47 -17.94
CA LYS A 90 1.15 6.76 -17.66
C LYS A 90 -0.32 6.79 -18.08
N ILE A 91 -1.14 6.04 -17.35
CA ILE A 91 -2.59 6.05 -17.54
C ILE A 91 -3.10 7.49 -17.38
N SER A 92 -4.02 7.90 -18.24
CA SER A 92 -4.63 9.24 -18.21
C SER A 92 -6.11 9.23 -17.87
N ALA A 93 -6.83 8.15 -18.20
CA ALA A 93 -8.23 7.96 -17.90
C ALA A 93 -8.58 6.47 -17.98
N ILE A 94 -9.65 6.10 -17.28
CA ILE A 94 -10.22 4.74 -17.21
C ILE A 94 -11.75 4.84 -17.25
N SER A 95 -12.41 3.84 -17.84
CA SER A 95 -13.87 3.65 -17.83
C SER A 95 -14.18 2.15 -17.80
N SER A 96 -15.41 1.80 -17.43
CA SER A 96 -15.88 0.42 -17.28
C SER A 96 -17.26 0.26 -17.91
N GLY A 97 -17.54 -0.93 -18.47
CA GLY A 97 -18.82 -1.27 -19.06
C GLY A 97 -18.75 -2.61 -19.79
N ASP A 98 -19.91 -3.22 -20.08
CA ASP A 98 -20.01 -4.47 -20.86
C ASP A 98 -19.79 -4.16 -22.36
N ILE A 99 -18.54 -4.30 -22.83
CA ILE A 99 -18.13 -3.88 -24.18
C ILE A 99 -18.40 -4.99 -25.21
N ASP A 100 -18.38 -6.26 -24.82
CA ASP A 100 -18.63 -7.38 -25.72
C ASP A 100 -19.98 -8.11 -25.49
N GLY A 101 -20.85 -7.53 -24.67
CA GLY A 101 -22.23 -7.96 -24.47
C GLY A 101 -22.36 -9.30 -23.77
N ASP A 102 -21.33 -9.74 -23.04
CA ASP A 102 -21.31 -11.02 -22.33
C ASP A 102 -21.86 -10.92 -20.89
N GLY A 103 -22.10 -9.69 -20.42
CA GLY A 103 -22.66 -9.37 -19.12
C GLY A 103 -21.61 -9.11 -18.03
N ASP A 104 -20.31 -9.28 -18.33
CA ASP A 104 -19.22 -8.98 -17.42
C ASP A 104 -18.73 -7.54 -17.64
N MET A 105 -18.39 -6.82 -16.57
CA MET A 105 -17.88 -5.46 -16.70
C MET A 105 -16.43 -5.46 -17.20
N ASP A 106 -16.21 -4.93 -18.39
CA ASP A 106 -14.88 -4.75 -18.99
C ASP A 106 -14.24 -3.41 -18.60
N ILE A 107 -12.93 -3.29 -18.86
CA ILE A 107 -12.18 -2.06 -18.59
C ILE A 107 -11.61 -1.48 -19.88
N ILE A 108 -11.77 -0.17 -20.05
CA ILE A 108 -11.03 0.59 -21.05
C ILE A 108 -10.15 1.64 -20.39
N TYR A 109 -8.94 1.82 -20.91
CA TYR A 109 -8.04 2.86 -20.43
C TYR A 109 -7.24 3.50 -21.55
N SER A 110 -6.79 4.73 -21.29
CA SER A 110 -5.87 5.46 -22.17
C SER A 110 -4.48 5.53 -21.57
N SER A 111 -3.45 5.33 -22.41
CA SER A 111 -2.04 5.49 -22.04
C SER A 111 -1.46 6.71 -22.71
N LYS A 112 -1.04 7.69 -21.90
CA LYS A 112 -0.53 8.97 -22.37
C LYS A 112 0.87 8.90 -22.95
N GLU A 113 1.70 7.97 -22.49
CA GLU A 113 3.05 7.80 -23.04
C GLU A 113 3.11 6.84 -24.22
N GLU A 114 2.23 5.84 -24.28
CA GLU A 114 2.16 4.92 -25.43
C GLU A 114 1.29 5.44 -26.57
N ASN A 115 0.56 6.56 -26.36
CA ASN A 115 -0.34 7.16 -27.33
C ASN A 115 -1.41 6.18 -27.84
N ARG A 116 -2.02 5.42 -26.92
CA ARG A 116 -2.99 4.37 -27.25
C ARG A 116 -4.17 4.29 -26.31
N ILE A 117 -5.23 3.66 -26.80
CA ILE A 117 -6.41 3.24 -26.02
C ILE A 117 -6.46 1.72 -26.02
N VAL A 118 -6.69 1.14 -24.86
CA VAL A 118 -6.66 -0.31 -24.63
C VAL A 118 -7.96 -0.73 -23.96
N TRP A 119 -8.58 -1.76 -24.50
CA TRP A 119 -9.67 -2.51 -23.89
C TRP A 119 -9.10 -3.78 -23.26
N CYS A 120 -9.50 -4.08 -22.03
CA CYS A 120 -9.22 -5.32 -21.32
C CYS A 120 -10.55 -6.00 -21.02
N GLN A 121 -10.74 -7.17 -21.61
CA GLN A 121 -11.92 -8.00 -21.42
C GLN A 121 -11.85 -8.72 -20.07
N ASN A 122 -12.96 -8.74 -19.34
CA ASN A 122 -13.20 -9.53 -18.15
C ASN A 122 -13.79 -10.89 -18.54
N SER A 123 -12.99 -11.95 -18.48
CA SER A 123 -13.44 -13.29 -18.93
C SER A 123 -14.10 -14.12 -17.83
N ASN A 124 -14.92 -13.51 -16.96
CA ASN A 124 -15.48 -13.96 -15.67
C ASN A 124 -14.61 -13.70 -14.42
N ASP A 125 -15.24 -13.15 -13.37
CA ASP A 125 -14.72 -13.07 -11.98
C ASP A 125 -13.39 -12.30 -11.88
N GLY A 126 -13.26 -11.20 -12.64
CA GLY A 126 -12.10 -10.32 -12.64
C GLY A 126 -10.87 -10.83 -13.42
N ASP A 127 -11.04 -11.73 -14.38
CA ASP A 127 -9.94 -12.22 -15.23
C ASP A 127 -9.69 -11.31 -16.45
N PHE A 128 -8.76 -10.36 -16.31
CA PHE A 128 -8.38 -9.39 -17.36
C PHE A 128 -7.16 -9.79 -18.20
N ARG A 129 -6.93 -11.08 -18.45
CA ARG A 129 -5.76 -11.55 -19.22
C ARG A 129 -5.78 -11.12 -20.68
N TYR A 130 -6.94 -10.83 -21.24
CA TYR A 130 -7.09 -10.42 -22.64
C TYR A 130 -7.22 -8.90 -22.72
N CYS A 131 -6.17 -8.23 -23.22
CA CYS A 131 -6.23 -6.79 -23.50
C CYS A 131 -5.84 -6.49 -24.95
N ASN A 132 -6.73 -5.83 -25.67
CA ASN A 132 -6.56 -5.43 -27.06
C ASN A 132 -6.36 -3.92 -27.16
N THR A 133 -5.37 -3.49 -27.95
CA THR A 133 -5.21 -2.07 -28.26
C THR A 133 -6.20 -1.69 -29.35
N ILE A 134 -7.14 -0.80 -29.03
CA ILE A 134 -8.15 -0.28 -29.97
C ILE A 134 -7.46 0.57 -31.04
N THR A 135 -6.55 1.45 -30.61
CA THR A 135 -5.82 2.35 -31.51
C THR A 135 -4.48 2.77 -30.94
N TRP A 136 -3.50 2.99 -31.81
CA TRP A 136 -2.16 3.51 -31.51
C TRP A 136 -1.98 4.97 -31.98
N TYR A 137 -3.06 5.63 -32.38
CA TYR A 137 -3.03 6.92 -33.08
C TYR A 137 -3.74 8.03 -32.28
N VAL A 138 -3.55 8.03 -30.96
CA VAL A 138 -4.13 9.03 -30.04
C VAL A 138 -2.98 9.72 -29.33
N ASP A 139 -2.61 10.93 -29.75
CA ASP A 139 -1.42 11.61 -29.23
C ASP A 139 -1.70 12.29 -27.88
N LYS A 140 -1.14 11.74 -26.80
CA LYS A 140 -1.39 12.16 -25.41
C LYS A 140 -2.88 12.21 -25.09
N PRO A 141 -3.56 11.05 -25.10
CA PRO A 141 -4.94 10.98 -24.65
C PRO A 141 -5.06 11.54 -23.23
N THR A 142 -6.20 12.15 -22.94
CA THR A 142 -6.52 12.73 -21.63
C THR A 142 -7.86 12.23 -21.09
N ALA A 143 -8.77 11.81 -21.96
CA ALA A 143 -10.04 11.21 -21.59
C ALA A 143 -10.38 10.04 -22.52
N VAL A 144 -11.06 9.04 -21.95
CA VAL A 144 -11.72 7.96 -22.66
C VAL A 144 -13.09 7.76 -22.00
N LEU A 145 -14.13 7.60 -22.80
CA LEU A 145 -15.52 7.42 -22.35
C LEU A 145 -16.16 6.27 -23.13
N LEU A 146 -16.99 5.49 -22.45
CA LEU A 146 -17.89 4.51 -23.05
C LEU A 146 -19.31 5.10 -23.16
N HIS A 147 -19.91 5.02 -24.34
CA HIS A 147 -21.29 5.45 -24.56
C HIS A 147 -21.83 4.85 -25.86
N ASP A 148 -23.14 4.61 -25.96
CA ASP A 148 -23.81 4.25 -27.21
C ASP A 148 -24.03 5.53 -28.03
N ILE A 149 -23.28 5.70 -29.13
CA ILE A 149 -23.28 6.93 -29.94
C ILE A 149 -24.21 6.81 -31.16
N ASP A 150 -24.40 5.61 -31.69
CA ASP A 150 -25.24 5.37 -32.86
C ASP A 150 -26.56 4.62 -32.55
N ASN A 151 -26.94 4.58 -31.27
CA ASN A 151 -28.21 4.06 -30.77
C ASN A 151 -28.43 2.57 -31.12
N ASP A 152 -27.36 1.81 -31.29
CA ASP A 152 -27.39 0.38 -31.61
C ASP A 152 -27.33 -0.53 -30.37
N LYS A 153 -27.12 0.08 -29.19
CA LYS A 153 -26.99 -0.49 -27.83
C LYS A 153 -25.65 -1.13 -27.52
N ASP A 154 -24.69 -1.05 -28.42
CA ASP A 154 -23.34 -1.48 -28.17
C ASP A 154 -22.52 -0.28 -27.62
N LEU A 155 -21.69 -0.52 -26.61
CA LEU A 155 -20.88 0.57 -26.06
C LEU A 155 -19.73 0.92 -27.01
N ASP A 156 -19.73 2.18 -27.46
CA ASP A 156 -18.66 2.76 -28.27
C ASP A 156 -17.59 3.46 -27.44
N VAL A 157 -16.49 3.82 -28.09
CA VAL A 157 -15.39 4.54 -27.45
C VAL A 157 -15.27 5.95 -27.98
N ILE A 158 -15.19 6.91 -27.05
CA ILE A 158 -14.92 8.32 -27.33
C ILE A 158 -13.62 8.71 -26.65
N SER A 159 -12.79 9.51 -27.33
CA SER A 159 -11.49 9.95 -26.82
C SER A 159 -11.24 11.43 -27.00
N ALA A 160 -10.56 12.02 -26.01
CA ALA A 160 -9.96 13.35 -26.10
C ALA A 160 -8.43 13.23 -26.13
N SER A 161 -7.81 13.96 -27.04
CA SER A 161 -6.38 13.83 -27.34
C SER A 161 -5.71 15.19 -27.41
N SER A 162 -4.90 15.49 -26.40
CA SER A 162 -4.31 16.82 -26.20
C SER A 162 -3.18 17.15 -27.17
N GLY A 163 -2.45 16.15 -27.66
CA GLY A 163 -1.28 16.32 -28.53
C GLY A 163 -1.64 16.60 -29.98
N ASP A 164 -2.71 15.99 -30.49
CA ASP A 164 -3.20 16.16 -31.86
C ASP A 164 -4.52 16.93 -31.98
N LYS A 165 -5.04 17.44 -30.85
CA LYS A 165 -6.19 18.35 -30.75
C LYS A 165 -7.53 17.74 -31.17
N LYS A 166 -7.66 16.43 -31.00
CA LYS A 166 -8.81 15.67 -31.50
C LYS A 166 -9.78 15.27 -30.42
N ILE A 167 -11.05 15.30 -30.82
CA ILE A 167 -12.09 14.42 -30.29
C ILE A 167 -12.35 13.37 -31.37
N ALA A 168 -12.40 12.11 -30.98
CA ALA A 168 -12.60 11.00 -31.92
C ALA A 168 -13.47 9.90 -31.32
N TRP A 169 -14.23 9.26 -32.19
CA TRP A 169 -15.15 8.16 -31.93
C TRP A 169 -14.65 6.88 -32.62
N TYR A 170 -14.87 5.73 -31.98
CA TYR A 170 -14.59 4.39 -32.48
C TYR A 170 -15.83 3.53 -32.21
N GLU A 171 -16.53 3.16 -33.29
CA GLU A 171 -17.77 2.38 -33.25
C GLU A 171 -17.45 0.92 -32.94
N ASN A 172 -18.19 0.30 -32.02
CA ASN A 172 -18.15 -1.13 -31.74
C ASN A 172 -19.02 -1.90 -32.73
N VAL A 173 -18.51 -2.04 -33.96
CA VAL A 173 -19.31 -2.43 -35.14
C VAL A 173 -19.99 -3.81 -35.08
N ASP A 174 -19.72 -4.62 -34.06
CA ASP A 174 -20.35 -5.93 -33.89
C ASP A 174 -20.83 -6.23 -32.47
N GLY A 175 -20.73 -5.26 -31.55
CA GLY A 175 -21.10 -5.44 -30.14
C GLY A 175 -20.26 -6.44 -29.38
N LEU A 176 -19.15 -6.93 -29.96
CA LEU A 176 -18.25 -7.93 -29.37
C LEU A 176 -16.83 -7.35 -29.17
N GLY A 177 -16.73 -6.02 -29.12
CA GLY A 177 -15.50 -5.26 -28.95
C GLY A 177 -14.62 -5.17 -30.19
N LYS A 178 -15.19 -5.34 -31.39
CA LYS A 178 -14.49 -5.04 -32.64
C LYS A 178 -14.73 -3.58 -33.03
N PHE A 179 -13.74 -2.74 -32.75
CA PHE A 179 -13.85 -1.32 -33.03
C PHE A 179 -13.53 -0.94 -34.50
N SER A 180 -14.20 0.10 -34.98
CA SER A 180 -13.92 0.75 -36.27
C SER A 180 -12.56 1.46 -36.29
N ASP A 181 -12.13 1.87 -37.48
CA ASP A 181 -11.08 2.89 -37.57
C ASP A 181 -11.56 4.21 -36.93
N GLN A 182 -10.60 5.06 -36.55
CA GLN A 182 -10.87 6.36 -35.92
C GLN A 182 -11.80 7.23 -36.80
N LYS A 183 -12.97 7.59 -36.27
CA LYS A 183 -13.85 8.63 -36.82
C LYS A 183 -13.54 9.95 -36.12
N VAL A 184 -13.02 10.92 -36.86
CA VAL A 184 -12.58 12.21 -36.28
C VAL A 184 -13.77 13.16 -36.21
N VAL A 185 -14.20 13.48 -34.99
CA VAL A 185 -15.27 14.45 -34.70
C VAL A 185 -14.75 15.86 -34.91
N THR A 186 -13.56 16.17 -34.38
CA THR A 186 -12.92 17.47 -34.61
C THR A 186 -11.39 17.38 -34.52
N VAL A 187 -10.72 18.38 -35.10
CA VAL A 187 -9.28 18.64 -34.97
C VAL A 187 -9.00 20.03 -34.40
N LEU A 188 -10.04 20.69 -33.88
CA LEU A 188 -10.03 22.09 -33.45
C LEU A 188 -10.04 22.25 -31.92
N ALA A 189 -9.87 21.16 -31.17
CA ALA A 189 -9.89 21.14 -29.71
C ALA A 189 -8.47 21.27 -29.14
N ASP A 190 -7.93 22.49 -29.08
CA ASP A 190 -6.53 22.71 -28.70
C ASP A 190 -6.29 22.34 -27.23
N GLY A 191 -5.53 21.27 -26.99
CA GLY A 191 -5.41 20.67 -25.68
C GLY A 191 -6.72 20.06 -25.20
N ALA A 192 -7.43 19.33 -26.07
CA ALA A 192 -8.59 18.51 -25.70
C ALA A 192 -8.30 17.78 -24.38
N ASN A 193 -9.08 18.08 -23.34
CA ASN A 193 -8.78 17.65 -21.98
C ASN A 193 -9.86 16.72 -21.43
N SER A 194 -11.13 17.09 -21.60
CA SER A 194 -12.28 16.24 -21.26
C SER A 194 -13.28 16.19 -22.42
N VAL A 195 -14.05 15.10 -22.46
CA VAL A 195 -15.16 14.84 -23.38
C VAL A 195 -16.29 14.17 -22.60
N TYR A 196 -17.53 14.51 -22.92
CA TYR A 196 -18.73 13.93 -22.31
C TYR A 196 -19.79 13.71 -23.40
N ALA A 197 -20.63 12.68 -23.22
CA ALA A 197 -21.72 12.37 -24.13
C ALA A 197 -23.07 12.57 -23.43
N ALA A 198 -24.00 13.24 -24.10
CA ALA A 198 -25.36 13.50 -23.61
C ALA A 198 -26.24 13.97 -24.78
N ASP A 199 -27.54 13.73 -24.70
CA ASP A 199 -28.53 14.33 -25.60
C ASP A 199 -28.74 15.81 -25.20
N VAL A 200 -28.10 16.74 -25.93
CA VAL A 200 -28.09 18.16 -25.57
C VAL A 200 -29.25 18.92 -26.21
N ASP A 201 -29.78 18.45 -27.34
CA ASP A 201 -30.89 19.09 -28.04
C ASP A 201 -32.23 18.34 -27.96
N SER A 202 -32.29 17.35 -27.06
CA SER A 202 -33.48 16.56 -26.71
C SER A 202 -34.11 15.84 -27.91
N ASP A 203 -33.30 15.48 -28.91
CA ASP A 203 -33.74 14.78 -30.10
C ASP A 203 -33.66 13.25 -29.96
N GLY A 204 -33.04 12.77 -28.89
CA GLY A 204 -32.85 11.36 -28.55
C GLY A 204 -31.52 10.78 -29.02
N ASP A 205 -30.65 11.58 -29.65
CA ASP A 205 -29.34 11.16 -30.14
C ASP A 205 -28.22 11.63 -29.18
N SER A 206 -27.22 10.77 -28.98
CA SER A 206 -26.10 11.09 -28.09
C SER A 206 -25.15 12.10 -28.76
N ASP A 207 -25.12 13.33 -28.27
CA ASP A 207 -24.18 14.36 -28.70
C ASP A 207 -22.85 14.29 -27.95
N LEU A 208 -21.88 15.11 -28.39
CA LEU A 208 -20.60 15.25 -27.71
C LEU A 208 -20.34 16.68 -27.21
N LEU A 209 -19.79 16.77 -26.02
CA LEU A 209 -19.30 17.98 -25.38
C LEU A 209 -17.80 17.85 -25.12
N SER A 210 -17.05 18.95 -25.23
CA SER A 210 -15.60 18.93 -24.98
C SER A 210 -15.07 20.21 -24.35
N THR A 211 -13.97 20.05 -23.60
CA THR A 211 -13.13 21.16 -23.14
C THR A 211 -11.79 21.17 -23.84
N SER A 212 -11.39 22.35 -24.28
CA SER A 212 -10.11 22.58 -24.94
C SER A 212 -9.25 23.49 -24.06
N TYR A 213 -8.26 22.88 -23.41
CA TYR A 213 -7.49 23.48 -22.33
C TYR A 213 -6.67 24.69 -22.80
N TYR A 214 -6.06 24.65 -23.98
CA TYR A 214 -5.13 25.71 -24.43
C TYR A 214 -5.80 26.88 -25.14
N ASP A 215 -6.95 26.68 -25.78
CA ASP A 215 -7.70 27.73 -26.47
C ASP A 215 -8.99 28.16 -25.75
N ASN A 216 -9.19 27.67 -24.52
CA ASN A 216 -10.21 28.10 -23.57
C ASN A 216 -11.66 27.81 -24.00
N LYS A 217 -11.88 26.81 -24.87
CA LYS A 217 -13.22 26.51 -25.40
C LYS A 217 -13.95 25.46 -24.59
N VAL A 218 -15.24 25.70 -24.41
CA VAL A 218 -16.28 24.71 -24.14
C VAL A 218 -17.09 24.58 -25.43
N ALA A 219 -17.22 23.37 -25.96
CA ALA A 219 -17.81 23.16 -27.28
C ALA A 219 -18.73 21.94 -27.32
N TRP A 220 -19.74 22.02 -28.19
CA TRP A 220 -20.74 21.00 -28.49
C TRP A 220 -20.64 20.55 -29.95
N TYR A 221 -20.94 19.28 -30.19
CA TYR A 221 -21.02 18.64 -31.50
C TYR A 221 -22.30 17.80 -31.52
N GLU A 222 -23.34 18.36 -32.13
CA GLU A 222 -24.63 17.70 -32.39
C GLU A 222 -24.45 16.45 -33.26
N ASN A 223 -25.03 15.32 -32.88
CA ASN A 223 -25.11 14.08 -33.64
C ASN A 223 -26.34 14.12 -34.53
N LEU A 224 -26.18 14.59 -35.77
CA LEU A 224 -27.28 15.05 -36.63
C LEU A 224 -28.33 14.00 -37.01
N ASN A 225 -28.05 12.73 -36.75
CA ASN A 225 -28.87 11.61 -37.20
C ASN A 225 -28.82 10.38 -36.31
N GLY A 226 -28.16 10.47 -35.15
CA GLY A 226 -27.98 9.32 -34.26
C GLY A 226 -27.18 8.17 -34.88
N GLU A 227 -26.38 8.42 -35.92
CA GLU A 227 -25.47 7.42 -36.51
C GLU A 227 -24.00 7.90 -36.43
N GLY A 228 -23.76 8.92 -35.58
CA GLY A 228 -22.48 9.58 -35.37
C GLY A 228 -22.00 10.48 -36.51
N ASP A 229 -22.93 11.07 -37.28
CA ASP A 229 -22.66 12.18 -38.21
C ASP A 229 -22.65 13.51 -37.45
N PHE A 230 -21.51 13.82 -36.84
CA PHE A 230 -21.39 15.01 -36.00
C PHE A 230 -21.31 16.32 -36.80
N SER A 231 -22.01 17.33 -36.31
CA SER A 231 -21.95 18.71 -36.79
C SER A 231 -20.56 19.33 -36.62
N SER A 232 -20.35 20.49 -37.25
CA SER A 232 -19.16 21.29 -36.99
C SER A 232 -19.20 21.88 -35.58
N GLN A 233 -18.03 21.98 -34.93
CA GLN A 233 -17.86 22.56 -33.59
C GLN A 233 -18.75 23.80 -33.32
N GLN A 234 -19.69 23.65 -32.38
CA GLN A 234 -20.49 24.74 -31.84
C GLN A 234 -19.84 25.24 -30.55
N ILE A 235 -19.55 26.54 -30.45
CA ILE A 235 -18.85 27.11 -29.29
C ILE A 235 -19.87 27.57 -28.25
N ILE A 236 -19.95 26.84 -27.14
CA ILE A 236 -20.73 27.25 -25.96
C ILE A 236 -20.06 28.47 -25.31
N SER A 237 -18.74 28.41 -25.10
CA SER A 237 -18.03 29.50 -24.45
C SER A 237 -16.54 29.54 -24.72
N THR A 238 -15.98 30.75 -24.65
CA THR A 238 -14.54 31.00 -24.54
C THR A 238 -14.21 31.86 -23.31
N ALA A 239 -15.15 31.97 -22.37
CA ALA A 239 -15.08 32.95 -21.28
C ALA A 239 -14.30 32.45 -20.05
N ILE A 240 -14.05 31.16 -19.96
CA ILE A 240 -13.29 30.52 -18.86
C ILE A 240 -11.92 30.07 -19.34
N THR A 241 -10.88 30.35 -18.55
CA THR A 241 -9.50 30.05 -18.93
C THR A 241 -9.13 28.63 -18.52
N TYR A 242 -8.54 27.83 -19.40
CA TYR A 242 -8.10 26.46 -19.10
C TYR A 242 -9.23 25.59 -18.51
N PRO A 243 -10.35 25.38 -19.23
CA PRO A 243 -11.38 24.45 -18.80
C PRO A 243 -10.80 23.03 -18.70
N ASN A 244 -11.10 22.32 -17.61
CA ASN A 244 -10.46 21.05 -17.28
C ASN A 244 -11.44 19.87 -17.37
N SER A 245 -12.56 19.91 -16.65
CA SER A 245 -13.61 18.87 -16.72
C SER A 245 -14.91 19.44 -17.29
N ILE A 246 -15.73 18.57 -17.88
CA ILE A 246 -17.05 18.88 -18.41
C ILE A 246 -18.03 17.76 -18.05
N TYR A 247 -19.25 18.15 -17.72
CA TYR A 247 -20.35 17.26 -17.38
C TYR A 247 -21.65 17.86 -17.91
N ALA A 248 -22.66 17.04 -18.19
CA ALA A 248 -23.98 17.50 -18.62
C ALA A 248 -25.09 16.82 -17.84
N GLU A 249 -25.99 17.64 -17.29
CA GLU A 249 -27.12 17.22 -16.46
C GLU A 249 -28.17 18.35 -16.41
N ASP A 250 -29.42 18.03 -16.13
CA ASP A 250 -30.46 19.05 -15.89
C ASP A 250 -30.27 19.66 -14.49
N LEU A 251 -29.76 20.91 -14.43
CA LEU A 251 -29.43 21.58 -13.16
C LEU A 251 -30.53 22.52 -12.68
N ASP A 252 -31.55 22.82 -13.50
CA ASP A 252 -32.64 23.70 -13.12
C ASP A 252 -34.05 23.11 -13.23
N GLY A 253 -34.11 21.79 -13.45
CA GLY A 253 -35.30 20.96 -13.37
C GLY A 253 -36.29 21.22 -14.50
N ASP A 254 -35.84 21.81 -15.61
CA ASP A 254 -36.67 22.14 -16.76
C ASP A 254 -36.75 21.01 -17.81
N GLY A 255 -35.94 19.97 -17.64
CA GLY A 255 -35.86 18.78 -18.48
C GLY A 255 -34.78 18.84 -19.56
N ASP A 256 -34.09 19.98 -19.70
CA ASP A 256 -33.06 20.17 -20.72
C ASP A 256 -31.66 19.92 -20.13
N LYS A 257 -30.78 19.23 -20.88
CA LYS A 257 -29.41 18.97 -20.40
C LYS A 257 -28.58 20.26 -20.44
N ASP A 258 -28.09 20.67 -19.28
CA ASP A 258 -27.17 21.79 -19.13
C ASP A 258 -25.71 21.37 -19.21
N VAL A 259 -24.79 22.36 -19.21
CA VAL A 259 -23.34 22.09 -19.20
C VAL A 259 -22.67 22.67 -17.97
N LEU A 260 -21.94 21.80 -17.25
CA LEU A 260 -21.15 22.12 -16.07
C LEU A 260 -19.66 22.00 -16.41
N THR A 261 -18.83 22.93 -15.93
CA THR A 261 -17.39 22.92 -16.23
C THR A 261 -16.54 23.45 -15.07
N SER A 262 -15.43 22.78 -14.80
CA SER A 262 -14.36 23.27 -13.90
C SER A 262 -13.20 23.87 -14.69
N SER A 263 -12.45 24.77 -14.05
CA SER A 263 -11.37 25.51 -14.68
C SER A 263 -10.11 25.52 -13.83
N LEU A 264 -9.00 25.03 -14.41
CA LEU A 264 -7.74 24.84 -13.69
C LEU A 264 -6.98 26.14 -13.42
N LYS A 265 -7.08 27.15 -14.30
CA LYS A 265 -6.42 28.46 -14.07
C LYS A 265 -7.36 29.64 -14.11
N GLY A 266 -8.60 29.43 -14.55
CA GLY A 266 -9.68 30.40 -14.34
C GLY A 266 -10.22 30.35 -12.91
N ASN A 267 -9.90 29.28 -12.15
CA ASN A 267 -10.24 29.07 -10.75
C ASN A 267 -11.75 29.13 -10.46
N LYS A 268 -12.54 28.37 -11.22
CA LYS A 268 -14.01 28.43 -11.18
C LYS A 268 -14.65 27.07 -11.44
N VAL A 269 -15.82 26.89 -10.86
CA VAL A 269 -16.87 25.97 -11.33
C VAL A 269 -18.01 26.81 -11.89
N VAL A 270 -18.43 26.51 -13.12
CA VAL A 270 -19.43 27.29 -13.83
C VAL A 270 -20.48 26.40 -14.51
N TRP A 271 -21.69 26.93 -14.63
CA TRP A 271 -22.83 26.30 -15.27
C TRP A 271 -23.30 27.12 -16.47
N TYR A 272 -23.65 26.44 -17.57
CA TYR A 272 -24.24 26.99 -18.78
C TYR A 272 -25.63 26.39 -18.99
N GLU A 273 -26.66 27.18 -18.70
CA GLU A 273 -28.08 26.83 -18.88
C GLU A 273 -28.45 26.72 -20.36
N ASN A 274 -29.03 25.59 -20.75
CA ASN A 274 -29.55 25.25 -22.06
C ASN A 274 -31.03 25.64 -22.18
N ARG A 275 -31.27 26.95 -22.33
CA ARG A 275 -32.58 27.62 -22.22
C ARG A 275 -33.80 27.02 -22.93
N ASP A 276 -33.58 26.19 -23.94
CA ASP A 276 -34.64 25.69 -24.79
C ASP A 276 -34.43 24.24 -25.25
N GLY A 277 -33.48 23.54 -24.64
CA GLY A 277 -33.19 22.16 -24.98
C GLY A 277 -32.79 21.98 -26.44
N HIS A 278 -32.23 23.01 -27.10
CA HIS A 278 -31.77 22.95 -28.49
C HIS A 278 -30.34 23.49 -28.64
N GLY A 279 -29.56 23.42 -27.57
CA GLY A 279 -28.17 23.90 -27.50
C GLY A 279 -28.01 25.43 -27.49
N ASN A 280 -29.06 26.19 -27.12
CA ASN A 280 -29.00 27.65 -27.04
C ASN A 280 -28.55 28.17 -25.67
N PHE A 281 -27.30 27.92 -25.32
CA PHE A 281 -26.74 28.22 -24.00
C PHE A 281 -26.72 29.71 -23.62
N ASN A 282 -26.95 29.98 -22.34
CA ASN A 282 -26.71 31.28 -21.71
C ASN A 282 -25.22 31.55 -21.48
N ALA A 283 -24.90 32.80 -21.11
CA ALA A 283 -23.62 33.08 -20.50
C ALA A 283 -23.50 32.34 -19.16
N TYR A 284 -22.30 31.91 -18.80
CA TYR A 284 -22.11 31.08 -17.61
C TYR A 284 -22.61 31.76 -16.33
N ARG A 285 -23.23 30.97 -15.45
CA ARG A 285 -23.46 31.28 -14.05
C ARG A 285 -22.30 30.73 -13.23
N LEU A 286 -21.80 31.53 -12.29
CA LEU A 286 -20.70 31.12 -11.40
C LEU A 286 -21.30 30.35 -10.21
N ILE A 287 -20.91 29.10 -10.04
CA ILE A 287 -21.27 28.30 -8.87
C ILE A 287 -20.27 28.60 -7.75
N ALA A 288 -18.98 28.41 -8.04
CA ALA A 288 -17.93 28.56 -7.03
C ALA A 288 -16.62 29.09 -7.61
N THR A 289 -15.83 29.73 -6.76
CA THR A 289 -14.41 30.04 -7.04
C THR A 289 -13.56 28.98 -6.35
N VAL A 290 -12.86 28.16 -7.13
CA VAL A 290 -12.06 27.03 -6.65
C VAL A 290 -10.65 27.12 -7.24
N GLU A 291 -9.59 27.03 -6.44
CA GLU A 291 -8.21 27.14 -6.94
C GLU A 291 -7.77 25.86 -7.67
N SER A 292 -7.54 25.94 -8.98
CA SER A 292 -7.19 24.77 -9.78
C SER A 292 -8.24 23.66 -9.76
N GLY A 293 -9.49 23.99 -10.13
CA GLY A 293 -10.56 23.01 -10.31
C GLY A 293 -10.21 21.96 -11.37
N THR A 294 -10.16 20.69 -10.95
CA THR A 294 -9.69 19.55 -11.76
C THR A 294 -10.83 18.67 -12.24
N SER A 295 -11.81 18.36 -11.39
CA SER A 295 -12.97 17.56 -11.74
C SER A 295 -14.26 18.20 -11.22
N VAL A 296 -15.36 17.94 -11.92
CA VAL A 296 -16.71 18.35 -11.53
C VAL A 296 -17.69 17.31 -12.04
N ILE A 297 -18.70 17.00 -11.22
CA ILE A 297 -19.83 16.13 -11.53
C ILE A 297 -21.10 16.73 -10.92
N SER A 298 -22.26 16.22 -11.34
CA SER A 298 -23.54 16.55 -10.74
C SER A 298 -24.31 15.29 -10.35
N VAL A 299 -24.95 15.34 -9.18
CA VAL A 299 -25.68 14.23 -8.56
C VAL A 299 -26.55 14.78 -7.43
N ASP A 300 -27.71 14.19 -7.15
CA ASP A 300 -28.53 14.49 -5.96
C ASP A 300 -27.82 13.92 -4.72
N ILE A 301 -27.30 14.79 -3.85
CA ILE A 301 -26.50 14.40 -2.68
C ILE A 301 -27.34 14.36 -1.41
N ASP A 302 -28.41 15.15 -1.33
CA ASP A 302 -29.23 15.26 -0.13
C ASP A 302 -30.67 14.74 -0.28
N GLY A 303 -30.92 13.99 -1.35
CA GLY A 303 -32.11 13.19 -1.59
C GLY A 303 -33.36 14.02 -1.84
N ASP A 304 -33.22 15.30 -2.20
CA ASP A 304 -34.34 16.20 -2.45
C ASP A 304 -34.83 16.19 -3.91
N ASN A 305 -34.15 15.42 -4.78
CA ASN A 305 -34.31 15.30 -6.24
C ASN A 305 -33.84 16.52 -7.04
N ASP A 306 -33.14 17.46 -6.42
CA ASP A 306 -32.46 18.54 -7.11
C ASP A 306 -30.99 18.15 -7.35
N MET A 307 -30.47 18.42 -8.54
CA MET A 307 -29.11 18.01 -8.88
C MET A 307 -28.08 18.96 -8.26
N ASP A 308 -27.23 18.44 -7.37
CA ASP A 308 -26.14 19.17 -6.73
C ASP A 308 -24.85 19.11 -7.54
N VAL A 309 -23.83 19.85 -7.10
CA VAL A 309 -22.53 19.90 -7.78
C VAL A 309 -21.40 19.49 -6.84
N VAL A 310 -20.58 18.51 -7.25
CA VAL A 310 -19.35 18.10 -6.55
C VAL A 310 -18.13 18.55 -7.34
N SER A 311 -17.09 19.04 -6.67
CA SER A 311 -15.85 19.45 -7.30
C SER A 311 -14.59 18.98 -6.56
N ALA A 312 -13.55 18.70 -7.35
CA ALA A 312 -12.17 18.51 -6.87
C ALA A 312 -11.34 19.75 -7.17
N SER A 313 -10.57 20.22 -6.20
CA SER A 313 -9.74 21.42 -6.29
C SER A 313 -8.31 21.13 -5.86
N ALA A 314 -7.40 21.04 -6.84
CA ALA A 314 -6.00 20.66 -6.59
C ALA A 314 -5.15 21.78 -5.94
N GLY A 315 -5.64 23.01 -5.95
CA GLY A 315 -4.98 24.16 -5.32
C GLY A 315 -5.55 24.49 -3.95
N ASP A 316 -6.82 24.17 -3.70
CA ASP A 316 -7.42 24.30 -2.37
C ASP A 316 -7.19 23.05 -1.49
N ASP A 317 -6.69 21.96 -2.07
CA ASP A 317 -6.55 20.63 -1.45
C ASP A 317 -7.88 20.09 -0.89
N LYS A 318 -8.97 20.36 -1.64
CA LYS A 318 -10.35 20.10 -1.20
C LYS A 318 -11.15 19.24 -2.17
N ILE A 319 -12.06 18.47 -1.57
CA ILE A 319 -13.27 17.96 -2.21
C ILE A 319 -14.46 18.70 -1.58
N THR A 320 -15.30 19.32 -2.41
CA THR A 320 -16.45 20.12 -1.97
C THR A 320 -17.69 19.78 -2.76
N TRP A 321 -18.87 19.96 -2.16
CA TRP A 321 -20.13 19.99 -2.88
C TRP A 321 -20.91 21.29 -2.63
N TYR A 322 -21.86 21.58 -3.50
CA TYR A 322 -22.69 22.79 -3.51
C TYR A 322 -24.14 22.39 -3.73
N GLU A 323 -24.98 22.65 -2.73
CA GLU A 323 -26.41 22.32 -2.71
C GLU A 323 -27.19 23.20 -3.70
N ASN A 324 -28.07 22.61 -4.49
CA ASN A 324 -28.99 23.31 -5.37
C ASN A 324 -30.30 23.62 -4.62
N LEU A 325 -30.31 24.75 -3.90
CA LEU A 325 -31.30 25.07 -2.86
C LEU A 325 -32.76 25.16 -3.34
N ASP A 326 -32.98 25.32 -4.64
CA ASP A 326 -34.31 25.57 -5.21
C ASP A 326 -34.66 24.71 -6.43
N GLY A 327 -33.77 23.77 -6.78
CA GLY A 327 -33.88 22.94 -7.97
C GLY A 327 -33.85 23.72 -9.28
N LYS A 328 -33.44 25.00 -9.26
CA LYS A 328 -33.42 25.91 -10.42
C LYS A 328 -32.04 26.54 -10.63
N GLY A 329 -31.04 25.96 -9.97
CA GLY A 329 -29.66 26.37 -10.00
C GLY A 329 -29.34 27.60 -9.13
N GLU A 330 -30.08 27.82 -8.04
CA GLU A 330 -29.65 28.67 -6.93
C GLU A 330 -28.74 27.88 -5.96
N PHE A 331 -27.43 27.85 -6.26
CA PHE A 331 -26.47 27.09 -5.44
C PHE A 331 -26.09 27.78 -4.12
N GLY A 332 -25.99 26.97 -3.06
CA GLY A 332 -25.60 27.37 -1.71
C GLY A 332 -24.10 27.63 -1.52
N ASN A 333 -23.68 27.71 -0.25
CA ASN A 333 -22.26 27.85 0.11
C ASN A 333 -21.50 26.52 -0.07
N GLU A 334 -20.16 26.56 -0.01
CA GLU A 334 -19.36 25.34 -0.04
C GLU A 334 -19.67 24.43 1.16
N ASN A 335 -19.93 23.16 0.87
CA ASN A 335 -19.93 22.08 1.85
C ASN A 335 -18.66 21.25 1.64
N VAL A 336 -17.75 21.26 2.61
CA VAL A 336 -16.41 20.64 2.48
C VAL A 336 -16.46 19.18 2.93
N LEU A 337 -16.23 18.23 2.01
CA LEU A 337 -16.05 16.81 2.35
C LEU A 337 -14.68 16.59 3.02
N THR A 338 -13.64 17.20 2.45
CA THR A 338 -12.30 17.19 3.04
C THR A 338 -11.52 18.42 2.60
N ALA A 339 -10.61 18.87 3.46
CA ALA A 339 -9.60 19.90 3.18
C ALA A 339 -8.17 19.35 3.33
N GLU A 340 -8.03 18.03 3.22
CA GLU A 340 -6.77 17.29 3.37
C GLU A 340 -6.50 16.39 2.13
N ALA A 341 -6.96 16.81 0.95
CA ALA A 341 -6.77 16.10 -0.30
C ALA A 341 -5.74 16.82 -1.19
N ASP A 342 -4.46 16.74 -0.85
CA ASP A 342 -3.38 17.44 -1.58
C ASP A 342 -3.34 16.98 -3.05
N GLY A 343 -3.56 17.96 -3.93
CA GLY A 343 -3.68 17.69 -5.35
C GLY A 343 -4.93 16.89 -5.72
N ALA A 344 -6.07 17.10 -5.06
CA ALA A 344 -7.37 16.57 -5.46
C ALA A 344 -7.58 16.69 -6.99
N ASN A 345 -7.76 15.57 -7.68
CA ASN A 345 -7.72 15.53 -9.15
C ASN A 345 -8.91 14.82 -9.81
N TRP A 346 -9.66 14.01 -9.07
CA TRP A 346 -10.80 13.27 -9.60
C TRP A 346 -11.89 13.13 -8.52
N VAL A 347 -13.15 13.14 -8.97
CA VAL A 347 -14.34 12.78 -8.19
C VAL A 347 -15.25 11.91 -9.05
N PHE A 348 -15.95 10.97 -8.41
CA PHE A 348 -16.94 10.10 -9.01
C PHE A 348 -18.04 9.83 -7.99
N ALA A 349 -19.30 9.75 -8.42
CA ALA A 349 -20.43 9.48 -7.53
C ALA A 349 -21.11 8.17 -7.89
N THR A 350 -21.46 7.38 -6.89
CA THR A 350 -22.16 6.10 -7.03
C THR A 350 -22.81 5.71 -5.71
N ASP A 351 -23.92 5.00 -5.74
CA ASP A 351 -24.43 4.30 -4.55
C ASP A 351 -23.57 3.05 -4.33
N LEU A 352 -22.61 3.11 -3.40
CA LEU A 352 -21.59 2.06 -3.23
C LEU A 352 -22.04 0.99 -2.22
N ASP A 353 -22.84 1.38 -1.21
CA ASP A 353 -23.35 0.48 -0.18
C ASP A 353 -24.83 0.05 -0.38
N TYR A 354 -25.43 0.44 -1.51
CA TYR A 354 -26.79 0.11 -1.93
C TYR A 354 -27.87 0.62 -0.98
N ASP A 355 -27.61 1.72 -0.28
CA ASP A 355 -28.58 2.38 0.58
C ASP A 355 -29.47 3.40 -0.15
N SER A 356 -29.27 3.53 -1.48
CA SER A 356 -29.93 4.49 -2.39
C SER A 356 -29.49 5.94 -2.22
N ASP A 357 -28.50 6.21 -1.36
CA ASP A 357 -27.87 7.50 -1.23
C ASP A 357 -26.57 7.50 -2.07
N MET A 358 -26.27 8.63 -2.72
CA MET A 358 -25.09 8.70 -3.59
C MET A 358 -23.83 8.98 -2.77
N ASP A 359 -22.85 8.07 -2.85
CA ASP A 359 -21.53 8.19 -2.24
C ASP A 359 -20.52 8.85 -3.16
N ILE A 360 -19.43 9.35 -2.59
CA ILE A 360 -18.37 10.04 -3.34
C ILE A 360 -17.06 9.25 -3.26
N LEU A 361 -16.45 9.00 -4.41
CA LEU A 361 -15.07 8.54 -4.54
C LEU A 361 -14.19 9.71 -4.99
N SER A 362 -12.97 9.80 -4.45
CA SER A 362 -12.00 10.81 -4.87
C SER A 362 -10.58 10.27 -4.98
N THR A 363 -9.75 10.96 -5.76
CA THR A 363 -8.29 10.78 -5.73
C THR A 363 -7.57 12.08 -5.40
N SER A 364 -6.52 11.98 -4.59
CA SER A 364 -5.52 13.02 -4.34
C SER A 364 -4.14 12.50 -4.73
N HIS A 365 -3.73 12.84 -5.95
CA HIS A 365 -2.54 12.25 -6.57
C HIS A 365 -1.23 12.52 -5.80
N ARG A 366 -1.11 13.65 -5.08
CA ARG A 366 0.09 13.97 -4.28
C ARG A 366 0.11 13.25 -2.93
N ASP A 367 -1.05 13.02 -2.33
CA ASP A 367 -1.19 12.16 -1.14
C ASP A 367 -0.99 10.68 -1.48
N GLN A 368 -1.05 10.33 -2.76
CA GLN A 368 -1.06 8.94 -3.24
C GLN A 368 -2.26 8.18 -2.64
N LYS A 369 -3.42 8.83 -2.69
CA LYS A 369 -4.62 8.38 -1.99
C LYS A 369 -5.85 8.35 -2.90
N ALA A 370 -6.64 7.29 -2.72
CA ALA A 370 -8.01 7.17 -3.19
C ALA A 370 -8.92 6.98 -1.98
N SER A 371 -10.01 7.73 -1.90
CA SER A 371 -10.88 7.78 -0.72
C SER A 371 -12.35 7.58 -1.11
N ILE A 372 -13.11 6.98 -0.20
CA ILE A 372 -14.58 6.90 -0.24
C ILE A 372 -15.13 7.78 0.87
N TYR A 373 -16.20 8.50 0.57
CA TYR A 373 -17.04 9.20 1.52
C TYR A 373 -18.43 8.63 1.38
N LEU A 374 -18.87 7.86 2.38
CA LEU A 374 -20.21 7.30 2.37
C LEU A 374 -21.20 8.36 2.83
N ASN A 375 -22.23 8.63 2.03
CA ASN A 375 -23.32 9.51 2.40
C ASN A 375 -24.16 8.82 3.47
N LYS A 376 -24.55 9.56 4.51
CA LYS A 376 -25.30 9.00 5.63
C LYS A 376 -26.68 9.61 5.66
N GLU A 377 -27.67 8.73 5.46
CA GLU A 377 -29.09 9.07 5.43
C GLU A 377 -29.50 10.00 4.27
N GLY A 378 -28.67 10.11 3.23
CA GLY A 378 -28.97 10.84 2.00
C GLY A 378 -29.25 12.31 2.25
N LYS A 379 -28.40 12.99 3.04
CA LYS A 379 -28.58 14.40 3.43
C LYS A 379 -27.33 15.25 3.21
N GLY A 380 -26.39 14.76 2.40
CA GLY A 380 -25.07 15.34 2.24
C GLY A 380 -24.22 15.35 3.52
N ILE A 381 -24.48 14.42 4.45
CA ILE A 381 -23.68 14.19 5.65
C ILE A 381 -22.81 12.96 5.40
N PHE A 382 -21.50 13.15 5.25
CA PHE A 382 -20.60 12.04 4.89
C PHE A 382 -19.91 11.41 6.10
N SER A 383 -19.52 10.14 5.96
CA SER A 383 -18.64 9.44 6.89
C SER A 383 -17.24 10.07 6.93
N ASP A 384 -16.44 9.68 7.93
CA ASP A 384 -14.99 9.81 7.83
C ASP A 384 -14.48 9.08 6.56
N PRO A 385 -13.44 9.58 5.89
CA PRO A 385 -12.96 9.01 4.63
C PRO A 385 -12.39 7.60 4.83
N ILE A 386 -12.87 6.65 4.03
CA ILE A 386 -12.31 5.30 3.93
C ILE A 386 -11.23 5.33 2.85
N ASN A 387 -9.97 5.11 3.23
CA ASN A 387 -8.83 5.23 2.32
C ASN A 387 -8.47 3.87 1.72
N ILE A 388 -8.62 3.72 0.41
CA ILE A 388 -8.48 2.42 -0.28
C ILE A 388 -7.07 2.23 -0.84
N SER A 389 -6.45 3.31 -1.31
CA SER A 389 -5.01 3.32 -1.60
C SER A 389 -4.36 4.34 -0.68
N THR A 390 -3.33 3.94 0.04
CA THR A 390 -2.50 4.85 0.82
C THR A 390 -1.05 4.54 0.55
N ARG A 391 -0.17 5.51 0.74
CA ARG A 391 1.27 5.25 0.74
C ARG A 391 1.64 4.42 1.97
N THR A 392 2.07 3.18 1.80
CA THR A 392 2.68 2.41 2.92
C THR A 392 3.93 3.13 3.44
N LYS A 393 4.05 3.21 4.76
CA LYS A 393 5.19 3.82 5.43
C LYS A 393 6.34 2.81 5.58
N PRO A 394 7.59 3.28 5.70
CA PRO A 394 8.75 2.40 5.87
C PRO A 394 8.63 1.49 7.10
N VAL A 395 8.58 0.16 6.91
CA VAL A 395 8.54 -0.79 8.04
C VAL A 395 9.91 -0.81 8.72
N THR A 396 9.92 -0.52 10.02
CA THR A 396 11.13 -0.46 10.84
C THR A 396 11.19 -1.55 11.91
N SER A 397 10.04 -2.05 12.36
CA SER A 397 9.94 -3.10 13.38
C SER A 397 8.66 -3.91 13.21
N ILE A 398 8.73 -5.22 13.47
CA ILE A 398 7.59 -6.14 13.54
C ILE A 398 7.78 -6.94 14.83
N HIS A 399 6.75 -7.00 15.67
CA HIS A 399 6.76 -7.74 16.92
C HIS A 399 5.49 -8.62 17.00
N PRO A 400 5.61 -9.94 16.80
CA PRO A 400 4.51 -10.86 17.04
C PRO A 400 4.17 -10.93 18.53
N VAL A 401 2.91 -10.75 18.90
CA VAL A 401 2.47 -10.71 20.30
C VAL A 401 1.01 -11.11 20.43
N ASP A 402 0.66 -11.85 21.49
CA ASP A 402 -0.72 -12.11 21.90
C ASP A 402 -1.24 -10.89 22.66
N ILE A 403 -1.81 -9.93 21.93
CA ILE A 403 -2.11 -8.59 22.47
C ILE A 403 -3.33 -8.61 23.40
N ASN A 404 -4.25 -9.53 23.14
CA ASN A 404 -5.57 -9.63 23.78
C ASN A 404 -5.74 -10.88 24.64
N SER A 405 -4.64 -11.62 24.89
CA SER A 405 -4.64 -12.85 25.69
C SER A 405 -5.55 -13.97 25.16
N ASP A 406 -5.88 -13.98 23.87
CA ASP A 406 -6.64 -15.04 23.22
C ASP A 406 -5.75 -16.19 22.69
N LYS A 407 -4.44 -16.06 22.90
CA LYS A 407 -3.35 -16.96 22.50
C LYS A 407 -3.00 -16.87 21.03
N THR A 408 -3.72 -16.10 20.21
CA THR A 408 -3.37 -15.88 18.81
C THR A 408 -2.29 -14.81 18.80
N LEU A 409 -1.44 -14.82 17.79
CA LEU A 409 -0.41 -13.79 17.68
C LEU A 409 -0.90 -12.75 16.67
N GLU A 410 -1.03 -11.52 17.17
CA GLU A 410 -1.12 -10.31 16.37
C GLU A 410 0.27 -9.90 15.89
N LEU A 411 0.28 -9.06 14.85
CA LEU A 411 1.51 -8.37 14.45
C LEU A 411 1.41 -6.90 14.82
N LEU A 412 2.29 -6.49 15.73
CA LEU A 412 2.54 -5.08 16.02
C LEU A 412 3.65 -4.56 15.11
N VAL A 413 3.33 -3.58 14.27
CA VAL A 413 4.22 -3.11 13.20
C VAL A 413 4.45 -1.62 13.28
N ALA A 414 5.70 -1.22 13.45
CA ALA A 414 6.10 0.18 13.32
C ALA A 414 6.41 0.50 11.85
N ALA A 415 5.70 1.49 11.30
CA ALA A 415 5.87 1.95 9.93
C ALA A 415 5.91 3.48 9.87
N GLY A 416 7.08 4.06 9.59
CA GLY A 416 7.27 5.53 9.62
C GLY A 416 6.99 6.10 11.02
N ASN A 417 5.89 6.83 11.18
CA ASN A 417 5.42 7.36 12.47
C ASN A 417 4.11 6.72 12.94
N GLU A 418 3.76 5.55 12.40
CA GLU A 418 2.55 4.80 12.76
C GLU A 418 2.92 3.48 13.44
N ILE A 419 2.07 3.07 14.37
CA ILE A 419 2.03 1.74 14.95
C ILE A 419 0.75 1.08 14.46
N ASN A 420 0.89 -0.05 13.77
CA ASN A 420 -0.21 -0.81 13.20
C ASN A 420 -0.33 -2.14 13.93
N VAL A 421 -1.53 -2.45 14.41
CA VAL A 421 -1.89 -3.76 14.97
C VAL A 421 -2.66 -4.52 13.90
N TYR A 422 -2.08 -5.60 13.39
CA TYR A 422 -2.77 -6.51 12.48
C TYR A 422 -3.34 -7.67 13.29
N LYS A 423 -4.67 -7.72 13.38
CA LYS A 423 -5.40 -8.80 14.06
C LYS A 423 -5.46 -10.07 13.22
N ASN A 424 -5.07 -11.20 13.81
CA ASN A 424 -5.09 -12.50 13.16
C ASN A 424 -6.41 -13.23 13.47
N SER A 425 -7.37 -13.22 12.55
CA SER A 425 -8.68 -13.82 12.82
C SER A 425 -8.73 -15.30 12.38
N ASP A 426 -8.56 -16.18 13.36
CA ASP A 426 -8.92 -17.61 13.36
C ASP A 426 -8.39 -18.56 12.25
N LYS A 427 -8.12 -19.79 12.72
CA LYS A 427 -7.40 -20.95 12.14
C LYS A 427 -7.75 -21.46 10.74
N LEU A 428 -8.68 -20.84 10.01
CA LEU A 428 -9.23 -21.41 8.77
C LEU A 428 -8.76 -20.71 7.49
N ASN A 429 -8.42 -19.42 7.55
CA ASN A 429 -8.12 -18.65 6.34
C ASN A 429 -6.77 -17.90 6.35
N ASN A 430 -6.03 -17.87 7.47
CA ASN A 430 -4.67 -17.32 7.49
C ASN A 430 -4.61 -15.88 6.93
N LEU A 431 -5.56 -15.03 7.34
CA LEU A 431 -5.71 -13.63 6.90
C LEU A 431 -5.75 -12.69 8.10
N PHE A 432 -5.01 -11.59 8.00
CA PHE A 432 -5.12 -10.46 8.93
C PHE A 432 -6.33 -9.61 8.50
N THR A 433 -7.33 -9.45 9.37
CA THR A 433 -8.64 -8.92 8.98
C THR A 433 -8.97 -7.56 9.58
N THR A 434 -8.15 -7.04 10.49
CA THR A 434 -8.35 -5.68 11.03
C THR A 434 -6.99 -5.04 11.32
N LYS A 435 -6.80 -3.85 10.75
CA LYS A 435 -5.65 -2.98 11.00
C LYS A 435 -6.10 -1.82 11.89
N GLN A 436 -5.66 -1.82 13.14
CA GLN A 436 -5.78 -0.64 14.01
C GLN A 436 -4.50 0.17 13.91
N ASN A 437 -4.62 1.47 13.63
CA ASN A 437 -3.48 2.36 13.42
C ASN A 437 -3.43 3.45 14.50
N VAL A 438 -2.26 3.63 15.09
CA VAL A 438 -1.96 4.72 16.02
C VAL A 438 -0.88 5.60 15.40
N THR A 439 -1.22 6.85 15.11
CA THR A 439 -0.26 7.82 14.58
C THR A 439 0.44 8.54 15.73
N ILE A 440 1.77 8.51 15.71
CA ILE A 440 2.64 9.14 16.70
C ILE A 440 3.16 10.47 16.14
N THR A 441 3.11 11.52 16.96
CA THR A 441 3.53 12.88 16.57
C THR A 441 4.95 13.21 17.01
N GLU A 442 5.50 12.38 17.90
CA GLU A 442 6.75 12.57 18.62
C GLU A 442 7.99 12.25 17.77
N GLY A 443 7.85 11.56 16.64
CA GLY A 443 8.95 11.27 15.72
C GLY A 443 8.73 10.07 14.80
N SER A 444 9.77 9.73 14.03
CA SER A 444 9.81 8.54 13.18
C SER A 444 10.30 7.33 13.98
N ILE A 445 9.47 6.30 14.08
CA ILE A 445 9.68 5.15 14.96
C ILE A 445 10.83 4.27 14.46
N SER A 446 11.75 3.94 15.36
CA SER A 446 12.86 3.02 15.12
C SER A 446 12.58 1.59 15.57
N CYS A 447 11.90 1.43 16.69
CA CYS A 447 11.56 0.14 17.25
C CYS A 447 10.26 0.24 18.04
N VAL A 448 9.52 -0.86 18.08
CA VAL A 448 8.42 -1.08 19.01
C VAL A 448 8.63 -2.42 19.70
N TYR A 449 8.36 -2.48 20.99
CA TYR A 449 8.49 -3.68 21.81
C TYR A 449 7.25 -3.83 22.69
N ALA A 450 6.59 -4.98 22.63
CA ALA A 450 5.39 -5.26 23.41
C ALA A 450 5.72 -6.02 24.70
N SER A 451 5.11 -5.61 25.81
CA SER A 451 5.24 -6.27 27.12
C SER A 451 4.20 -5.73 28.09
N ASP A 452 3.88 -6.50 29.13
CA ASP A 452 3.05 -6.05 30.26
C ASP A 452 3.88 -5.13 31.18
N LEU A 453 3.90 -3.83 30.89
CA LEU A 453 4.79 -2.84 31.54
C LEU A 453 4.23 -2.31 32.87
N ASP A 454 2.94 -2.51 33.15
CA ASP A 454 2.28 -2.05 34.36
C ASP A 454 1.64 -3.19 35.20
N ASN A 455 1.90 -4.44 34.82
CA ASN A 455 1.43 -5.67 35.46
C ASN A 455 -0.11 -5.82 35.48
N ASP A 456 -0.82 -5.24 34.52
CA ASP A 456 -2.28 -5.38 34.39
C ASP A 456 -2.71 -6.62 33.57
N ARG A 457 -1.73 -7.31 32.95
CA ARG A 457 -1.82 -8.50 32.08
C ARG A 457 -2.16 -8.21 30.63
N ASP A 458 -2.40 -6.97 30.27
CA ASP A 458 -2.53 -6.56 28.89
C ASP A 458 -1.13 -6.20 28.34
N GLN A 459 -0.90 -6.43 27.06
CA GLN A 459 0.39 -6.11 26.46
C GLN A 459 0.44 -4.62 26.11
N ASP A 460 1.27 -3.87 26.84
CA ASP A 460 1.65 -2.48 26.56
C ASP A 460 2.77 -2.40 25.51
N ILE A 461 3.16 -1.18 25.14
CA ILE A 461 4.26 -0.96 24.20
C ILE A 461 5.26 0.10 24.66
N ALA A 462 6.53 -0.20 24.41
CA ALA A 462 7.64 0.75 24.43
C ALA A 462 8.05 1.13 23.00
N VAL A 463 8.31 2.43 22.76
CA VAL A 463 8.58 2.97 21.42
C VAL A 463 9.86 3.81 21.43
N SER A 464 10.74 3.63 20.44
CA SER A 464 11.93 4.46 20.22
C SER A 464 11.91 5.17 18.86
N PHE A 465 12.73 6.23 18.68
CA PHE A 465 12.72 7.06 17.47
C PHE A 465 14.10 7.29 16.81
N TRP A 466 14.12 7.41 15.48
CA TRP A 466 15.32 7.72 14.70
C TRP A 466 15.76 9.19 14.77
N ASP A 467 14.82 10.07 15.00
CA ASP A 467 14.95 11.51 14.78
C ASP A 467 14.76 12.34 16.04
N THR A 468 14.21 11.77 17.12
CA THR A 468 14.05 12.45 18.40
C THR A 468 14.78 11.74 19.54
N ASN A 469 14.99 12.47 20.63
CA ASN A 469 15.68 11.98 21.83
C ASN A 469 14.67 11.50 22.88
N LYS A 470 13.69 10.70 22.46
CA LYS A 470 12.59 10.24 23.32
C LYS A 470 12.43 8.72 23.25
N LEU A 471 11.87 8.17 24.31
CA LEU A 471 11.15 6.90 24.31
C LEU A 471 9.70 7.17 24.74
N LEU A 472 8.76 6.34 24.29
CA LEU A 472 7.40 6.34 24.82
C LEU A 472 7.13 5.04 25.56
N TRP A 473 6.38 5.15 26.65
CA TRP A 473 5.54 4.07 27.17
C TRP A 473 4.09 4.40 26.82
N MET A 474 3.41 3.45 26.17
CA MET A 474 2.01 3.56 25.81
C MET A 474 1.22 2.38 26.38
N GLU A 475 0.13 2.69 27.08
CA GLU A 475 -0.76 1.70 27.71
C GLU A 475 -1.80 1.21 26.71
N ASN A 476 -2.03 -0.10 26.70
CA ASN A 476 -3.12 -0.75 25.98
C ASN A 476 -4.43 -0.63 26.77
N VAL A 477 -5.21 0.42 26.51
CA VAL A 477 -6.30 0.84 27.40
C VAL A 477 -7.55 -0.05 27.34
N ASP A 478 -7.65 -0.90 26.32
CA ASP A 478 -8.80 -1.78 26.09
C ASP A 478 -8.45 -3.28 26.07
N GLY A 479 -7.17 -3.62 26.25
CA GLY A 479 -6.68 -4.99 26.13
C GLY A 479 -6.79 -5.55 24.71
N GLU A 480 -7.06 -4.71 23.70
CA GLU A 480 -7.37 -5.14 22.33
C GLU A 480 -6.51 -4.42 21.28
N GLY A 481 -5.54 -3.59 21.71
CA GLY A 481 -4.59 -2.88 20.86
C GLY A 481 -4.82 -1.38 20.73
N SER A 482 -5.69 -0.79 21.55
CA SER A 482 -5.84 0.67 21.63
C SER A 482 -4.79 1.29 22.54
N PHE A 483 -3.75 1.87 21.95
CA PHE A 483 -2.64 2.44 22.73
C PHE A 483 -2.80 3.94 23.01
N THR A 484 -2.49 4.37 24.23
CA THR A 484 -2.39 5.79 24.61
C THR A 484 -1.06 6.11 25.27
N ILE A 485 -0.47 7.26 24.95
CA ILE A 485 0.80 7.69 25.55
C ILE A 485 0.60 7.95 27.04
N LYS A 486 1.29 7.18 27.88
CA LYS A 486 1.29 7.38 29.34
C LYS A 486 2.50 8.13 29.84
N GLN A 487 3.67 7.87 29.27
CA GLN A 487 4.89 8.59 29.61
C GLN A 487 5.74 8.85 28.38
N ILE A 488 6.28 10.07 28.31
CA ILE A 488 7.37 10.44 27.40
C ILE A 488 8.64 10.46 28.24
N ILE A 489 9.59 9.60 27.90
CA ILE A 489 10.87 9.47 28.60
C ILE A 489 11.93 10.17 27.75
N GLU A 490 12.54 11.22 28.30
CA GLU A 490 13.62 11.95 27.63
C GLU A 490 14.93 11.16 27.74
N THR A 491 15.69 11.13 26.64
CA THR A 491 16.97 10.42 26.56
C THR A 491 18.10 11.40 26.20
N SER A 492 19.33 11.06 26.56
CA SER A 492 20.53 11.86 26.26
C SER A 492 20.86 11.95 24.75
N GLY A 493 20.22 11.12 23.92
CA GLY A 493 20.28 11.17 22.47
C GLY A 493 19.40 10.10 21.83
N LYS A 494 19.28 10.13 20.51
CA LYS A 494 18.44 9.20 19.72
C LYS A 494 18.58 7.74 20.15
N ALA A 495 17.44 7.08 20.32
CA ALA A 495 17.33 5.68 20.69
C ALA A 495 17.05 4.81 19.44
N MET A 496 17.96 3.89 19.12
CA MET A 496 17.83 3.06 17.91
C MET A 496 16.96 1.81 18.14
N ASN A 497 16.83 1.37 19.38
CA ASN A 497 16.08 0.19 19.79
C ASN A 497 15.64 0.35 21.26
N VAL A 498 14.60 -0.36 21.65
CA VAL A 498 14.13 -0.46 23.04
C VAL A 498 13.68 -1.90 23.30
N VAL A 499 13.96 -2.43 24.48
CA VAL A 499 13.49 -3.74 24.97
C VAL A 499 13.03 -3.63 26.42
N ALA A 500 12.12 -4.52 26.83
CA ALA A 500 11.65 -4.61 28.20
C ALA A 500 12.20 -5.87 28.90
N ALA A 501 12.71 -5.73 30.12
CA ALA A 501 13.27 -6.83 30.91
C ALA A 501 13.36 -6.45 32.40
N ASP A 502 13.21 -7.41 33.30
CA ASP A 502 13.49 -7.22 34.74
C ASP A 502 15.01 -7.27 34.96
N LEU A 503 15.65 -6.09 35.00
CA LEU A 503 17.11 -5.97 35.08
C LEU A 503 17.63 -5.98 36.53
N ASP A 504 16.75 -5.73 37.50
CA ASP A 504 17.11 -5.55 38.90
C ASP A 504 16.58 -6.70 39.81
N ASN A 505 15.81 -7.63 39.23
CA ASN A 505 15.10 -8.74 39.86
C ASN A 505 14.11 -8.30 40.96
N ASP A 506 13.35 -7.22 40.77
CA ASP A 506 12.21 -6.87 41.61
C ASP A 506 10.86 -7.44 41.13
N GLY A 507 10.83 -8.01 39.92
CA GLY A 507 9.65 -8.60 39.30
C GLY A 507 8.90 -7.65 38.37
N ASP A 508 9.35 -6.39 38.24
CA ASP A 508 8.77 -5.40 37.35
C ASP A 508 9.63 -5.27 36.09
N LEU A 509 9.00 -5.11 34.91
CA LEU A 509 9.74 -4.94 33.67
C LEU A 509 10.27 -3.50 33.56
N ASP A 510 11.58 -3.39 33.39
CA ASP A 510 12.29 -2.14 33.09
C ASP A 510 12.47 -1.93 31.60
N LEU A 511 12.85 -0.71 31.18
CA LEU A 511 13.24 -0.45 29.80
C LEU A 511 14.76 -0.35 29.65
N LEU A 512 15.27 -0.95 28.58
CA LEU A 512 16.66 -0.91 28.16
C LEU A 512 16.74 -0.34 26.73
N SER A 513 17.63 0.64 26.53
CA SER A 513 17.82 1.24 25.21
C SER A 513 19.27 1.67 24.96
N GLY A 514 19.66 1.64 23.70
CA GLY A 514 20.86 2.31 23.22
C GLY A 514 20.58 3.76 22.86
N SER A 515 20.87 4.71 23.76
CA SER A 515 20.64 6.15 23.58
C SER A 515 21.88 6.99 23.90
N GLY A 516 22.02 8.15 23.25
CA GLY A 516 23.13 9.08 23.57
C GLY A 516 24.54 8.49 23.43
N ARG A 517 24.69 7.48 22.57
CA ARG A 517 25.92 6.69 22.34
C ARG A 517 26.28 5.75 23.50
N LYS A 518 25.36 5.46 24.42
CA LYS A 518 25.54 4.58 25.58
C LYS A 518 24.40 3.55 25.67
N THR A 519 24.60 2.54 26.49
CA THR A 519 23.52 1.63 26.92
C THR A 519 22.90 2.18 28.20
N ASN A 520 21.59 2.36 28.21
CA ASN A 520 20.88 3.03 29.28
C ASN A 520 19.66 2.24 29.76
N TRP A 521 19.45 2.32 31.06
CA TRP A 521 18.39 1.66 31.80
C TRP A 521 17.41 2.69 32.35
N PHE A 522 16.12 2.41 32.25
CA PHE A 522 15.03 3.18 32.82
C PHE A 522 14.22 2.26 33.72
N GLU A 523 14.36 2.43 35.04
CA GLU A 523 13.79 1.56 36.06
C GLU A 523 12.30 1.83 36.22
N ASN A 524 11.48 0.79 36.31
CA ASN A 524 10.07 0.87 36.63
C ASN A 524 9.90 1.04 38.14
N LEU A 525 9.64 2.28 38.58
CA LEU A 525 9.77 2.64 40.00
C LEU A 525 8.63 2.12 40.90
N ASP A 526 7.52 1.71 40.31
CA ASP A 526 6.29 1.34 41.04
C ASP A 526 5.61 0.06 40.55
N GLY A 527 6.19 -0.61 39.56
CA GLY A 527 5.61 -1.79 38.92
C GLY A 527 4.33 -1.51 38.15
N LYS A 528 4.07 -0.24 37.83
CA LYS A 528 2.86 0.25 37.13
C LYS A 528 3.20 1.18 35.98
N GLY A 529 4.42 1.08 35.45
CA GLY A 529 4.87 1.85 34.30
C GLY A 529 5.41 3.25 34.64
N SER A 530 5.69 3.58 35.91
CA SER A 530 6.37 4.85 36.23
C SER A 530 7.88 4.75 36.05
N PHE A 531 8.38 4.98 34.83
CA PHE A 531 9.81 4.85 34.52
C PHE A 531 10.67 6.01 35.04
N SER A 532 11.88 5.68 35.49
CA SER A 532 12.88 6.62 35.97
C SER A 532 13.48 7.49 34.85
N GLU A 533 14.28 8.50 35.24
CA GLU A 533 15.23 9.11 34.31
C GLU A 533 16.32 8.10 33.88
N GLU A 534 17.01 8.43 32.80
CA GLU A 534 18.08 7.63 32.19
C GLU A 534 19.20 7.28 33.20
N LYS A 535 19.48 5.99 33.36
CA LYS A 535 20.64 5.47 34.10
C LYS A 535 21.65 4.87 33.12
N ASP A 536 22.82 5.51 33.02
CA ASP A 536 23.93 5.01 32.21
C ASP A 536 24.45 3.67 32.77
N ILE A 537 24.45 2.62 31.94
CA ILE A 537 25.06 1.34 32.29
C ILE A 537 26.55 1.35 31.92
N THR A 538 26.87 1.89 30.74
CA THR A 538 28.24 1.92 30.21
C THR A 538 28.97 3.20 30.60
N SER A 539 30.19 3.04 31.15
CA SER A 539 31.08 4.15 31.53
C SER A 539 31.67 4.92 30.33
N SER A 540 31.62 4.34 29.12
CA SER A 540 32.18 4.91 27.89
C SER A 540 31.23 4.77 26.69
N PRO A 541 31.27 5.70 25.71
CA PRO A 541 30.42 5.61 24.53
C PRO A 541 30.68 4.34 23.70
N ASP A 542 29.61 3.62 23.37
CA ASP A 542 29.64 2.41 22.53
C ASP A 542 28.89 2.59 21.19
N ASP A 543 28.10 3.66 21.00
CA ASP A 543 27.24 3.83 19.81
C ASP A 543 26.37 2.59 19.49
N PRO A 544 25.56 2.12 20.46
CA PRO A 544 24.74 0.92 20.29
C PRO A 544 23.67 1.12 19.22
N THR A 545 23.54 0.14 18.34
CA THR A 545 22.40 0.04 17.40
C THR A 545 21.30 -0.88 17.89
N VAL A 546 21.67 -1.89 18.67
CA VAL A 546 20.74 -2.83 19.27
C VAL A 546 21.32 -3.26 20.62
N VAL A 547 20.41 -3.44 21.58
CA VAL A 547 20.67 -3.96 22.92
C VAL A 547 19.66 -5.08 23.17
N ILE A 548 20.09 -6.19 23.73
CA ILE A 548 19.19 -7.28 24.15
C ILE A 548 19.50 -7.67 25.59
N ALA A 549 18.47 -8.04 26.35
CA ALA A 549 18.60 -8.55 27.70
C ALA A 549 18.48 -10.09 27.68
N ILE A 550 19.49 -10.80 28.17
CA ILE A 550 19.52 -12.27 28.17
C ILE A 550 20.50 -12.80 29.22
N ASP A 551 20.16 -13.91 29.89
CA ASP A 551 21.05 -14.60 30.84
C ASP A 551 22.11 -15.41 30.08
N LEU A 552 23.25 -14.78 29.79
CA LEU A 552 24.28 -15.35 28.90
C LEU A 552 25.19 -16.35 29.63
N ASP A 553 25.30 -16.23 30.96
CA ASP A 553 26.15 -17.11 31.78
C ASP A 553 25.41 -18.02 32.78
N LYS A 554 24.09 -18.06 32.66
CA LYS A 554 23.17 -18.95 33.39
C LYS A 554 23.20 -18.72 34.90
N ASP A 555 23.47 -17.49 35.34
CA ASP A 555 23.41 -17.13 36.75
C ASP A 555 22.03 -16.62 37.21
N LYS A 556 21.08 -16.52 36.26
CA LYS A 556 19.69 -16.07 36.39
C LYS A 556 19.50 -14.56 36.47
N ASP A 557 20.57 -13.78 36.47
CA ASP A 557 20.46 -12.34 36.29
C ASP A 557 20.52 -12.07 34.77
N LEU A 558 19.56 -11.28 34.23
CA LEU A 558 19.60 -10.94 32.81
C LEU A 558 20.80 -10.01 32.55
N ASP A 559 21.71 -10.45 31.69
CA ASP A 559 22.83 -9.67 31.17
C ASP A 559 22.41 -8.83 29.97
N ILE A 560 23.33 -8.00 29.47
CA ILE A 560 23.10 -7.16 28.31
C ILE A 560 24.11 -7.46 27.20
N LEU A 561 23.61 -7.74 26.01
CA LEU A 561 24.43 -7.88 24.80
C LEU A 561 24.20 -6.66 23.90
N VAL A 562 25.30 -6.12 23.36
CA VAL A 562 25.27 -4.86 22.60
C VAL A 562 26.01 -5.03 21.28
N ALA A 563 25.40 -4.55 20.19
CA ALA A 563 26.10 -4.37 18.91
C ALA A 563 26.23 -2.90 18.54
N SER A 564 27.41 -2.54 18.06
CA SER A 564 27.80 -1.15 17.86
C SER A 564 28.20 -0.85 16.42
N PHE A 565 27.49 0.07 15.78
CA PHE A 565 27.69 0.34 14.34
C PHE A 565 28.95 1.13 14.00
N TYR A 566 29.33 2.08 14.85
CA TYR A 566 30.53 2.90 14.62
C TYR A 566 31.76 2.38 15.35
N MET A 567 31.57 1.67 16.47
CA MET A 567 32.66 1.00 17.19
C MET A 567 33.02 -0.37 16.57
N ASN A 568 32.22 -0.88 15.64
CA ASN A 568 32.45 -2.11 14.88
C ASN A 568 32.66 -3.35 15.77
N ARG A 569 31.87 -3.48 16.83
CA ARG A 569 32.06 -4.52 17.83
C ARG A 569 30.76 -5.05 18.42
N ILE A 570 30.88 -6.18 19.11
CA ILE A 570 29.88 -6.74 20.01
C ILE A 570 30.48 -6.79 21.41
N THR A 571 29.72 -6.33 22.40
CA THR A 571 30.11 -6.34 23.81
C THR A 571 29.04 -7.01 24.67
N TRP A 572 29.49 -7.67 25.72
CA TRP A 572 28.65 -8.27 26.76
C TRP A 572 28.86 -7.49 28.06
N ILE A 573 27.77 -7.09 28.69
CA ILE A 573 27.76 -6.40 29.96
C ILE A 573 27.07 -7.32 30.96
N LYS A 574 27.89 -7.97 31.78
CA LYS A 574 27.39 -8.88 32.82
C LYS A 574 26.63 -8.11 33.92
N ASN A 575 25.46 -8.60 34.29
CA ASN A 575 24.73 -8.21 35.49
C ASN A 575 25.36 -8.90 36.71
N LEU A 576 25.78 -8.12 37.70
CA LEU A 576 26.44 -8.62 38.91
C LEU A 576 25.44 -8.82 40.08
N GLY A 577 24.15 -8.76 39.74
CA GLY A 577 23.00 -8.88 40.61
C GLY A 577 22.63 -7.57 41.32
N LYS A 578 21.44 -7.58 41.96
CA LYS A 578 20.74 -6.43 42.57
C LYS A 578 21.59 -5.50 43.45
N LYS A 579 22.73 -5.95 43.99
CA LYS A 579 23.61 -5.15 44.88
C LYS A 579 24.90 -4.65 44.24
N ASN A 580 25.31 -5.22 43.11
CA ASN A 580 26.62 -4.95 42.52
C ASN A 580 26.52 -4.28 41.15
N GLY A 581 25.31 -4.10 40.60
CA GLY A 581 25.08 -3.39 39.34
C GLY A 581 25.65 -4.16 38.15
N PHE A 582 26.14 -3.44 37.15
CA PHE A 582 26.69 -4.01 35.92
C PHE A 582 28.22 -3.98 35.89
N SER A 583 28.82 -4.94 35.20
CA SER A 583 30.25 -4.97 34.92
C SER A 583 30.64 -3.93 33.85
N GLU A 584 31.95 -3.72 33.67
CA GLU A 584 32.44 -3.00 32.47
C GLU A 584 32.24 -3.88 31.22
N PRO A 585 31.99 -3.29 30.04
CA PRO A 585 31.76 -4.05 28.81
C PRO A 585 32.92 -5.01 28.47
N ILE A 586 32.57 -6.29 28.32
CA ILE A 586 33.46 -7.37 27.90
C ILE A 586 33.37 -7.48 26.38
N LEU A 587 34.51 -7.41 25.70
CA LEU A 587 34.56 -7.51 24.24
C LEU A 587 34.37 -8.97 23.81
N ILE A 588 33.33 -9.22 22.99
CA ILE A 588 33.16 -10.52 22.31
C ILE A 588 33.96 -10.49 21.01
N SER A 589 33.78 -9.45 20.20
CA SER A 589 34.44 -9.33 18.89
C SER A 589 34.52 -7.88 18.44
N ASP A 590 35.63 -7.50 17.81
CA ASP A 590 35.85 -6.23 17.10
C ASP A 590 35.87 -6.39 15.56
N GLN A 591 35.43 -7.55 15.07
CA GLN A 591 35.39 -7.90 13.64
C GLN A 591 33.96 -7.80 13.07
N VAL A 592 33.20 -6.81 13.52
CA VAL A 592 31.76 -6.64 13.23
C VAL A 592 31.55 -5.27 12.56
N ASP A 593 31.93 -5.13 11.28
CA ASP A 593 31.95 -3.82 10.62
C ASP A 593 30.53 -3.29 10.37
N GLY A 594 30.12 -2.30 11.16
CA GLY A 594 28.76 -1.79 11.14
C GLY A 594 27.74 -2.81 11.64
N GLY A 595 27.94 -3.38 12.83
CA GLY A 595 26.93 -4.21 13.49
C GLY A 595 25.53 -3.55 13.46
N GLN A 596 24.51 -4.30 13.07
CA GLN A 596 23.12 -3.83 12.99
C GLN A 596 22.16 -4.64 13.85
N SER A 597 22.42 -5.95 13.96
CA SER A 597 21.56 -6.88 14.67
C SER A 597 22.42 -7.98 15.28
N ILE A 598 22.01 -8.45 16.45
CA ILE A 598 22.60 -9.54 17.22
C ILE A 598 21.48 -10.37 17.82
N TRP A 599 21.78 -11.64 18.05
CA TRP A 599 20.89 -12.60 18.68
C TRP A 599 21.74 -13.63 19.42
N ALA A 600 21.15 -14.24 20.44
CA ALA A 600 21.80 -15.27 21.22
C ALA A 600 20.97 -16.56 21.20
N ALA A 601 21.63 -17.67 20.90
CA ALA A 601 21.04 -19.00 20.75
C ALA A 601 22.13 -20.06 20.90
N ASP A 602 21.76 -21.28 21.29
CA ASP A 602 22.68 -22.42 21.31
C ASP A 602 22.82 -22.99 19.88
N LEU A 603 23.88 -22.59 19.16
CA LEU A 603 24.06 -22.93 17.75
C LEU A 603 24.87 -24.22 17.56
N ASP A 604 25.49 -24.75 18.60
CA ASP A 604 26.28 -25.97 18.53
C ASP A 604 25.88 -27.10 19.50
N GLY A 605 24.73 -26.94 20.16
CA GLY A 605 24.06 -27.95 20.94
C GLY A 605 24.76 -28.28 22.25
N ASP A 606 25.66 -27.41 22.72
CA ASP A 606 26.38 -27.57 23.99
C ASP A 606 25.61 -26.99 25.19
N ASN A 607 24.41 -26.46 24.92
CA ASN A 607 23.47 -25.81 25.83
C ASN A 607 23.92 -24.42 26.28
N ASP A 608 25.11 -23.93 25.93
CA ASP A 608 25.56 -22.56 26.19
C ASP A 608 25.06 -21.61 25.10
N LEU A 609 24.65 -20.39 25.49
CA LEU A 609 24.16 -19.43 24.51
C LEU A 609 25.34 -18.81 23.76
N ASP A 610 25.36 -19.00 22.44
CA ASP A 610 26.26 -18.36 21.51
C ASP A 610 25.73 -17.01 21.04
N VAL A 611 26.53 -16.30 20.23
CA VAL A 611 26.11 -15.04 19.60
C VAL A 611 26.19 -15.13 18.09
N VAL A 612 25.14 -14.68 17.40
CA VAL A 612 25.12 -14.44 15.95
C VAL A 612 24.93 -12.96 15.67
N SER A 613 25.54 -12.45 14.59
CA SER A 613 25.48 -11.03 14.21
C SER A 613 25.24 -10.81 12.72
N ALA A 614 24.62 -9.67 12.41
CA ALA A 614 24.57 -9.07 11.08
C ALA A 614 25.42 -7.80 11.03
N SER A 615 26.35 -7.76 10.08
CA SER A 615 27.28 -6.65 9.87
C SER A 615 27.03 -6.00 8.52
N ARG A 616 26.66 -4.72 8.53
CA ARG A 616 26.18 -4.00 7.34
C ARG A 616 27.30 -3.64 6.37
N LYS A 617 28.48 -3.24 6.86
CA LYS A 617 29.52 -2.66 6.00
C LYS A 617 30.37 -3.72 5.30
N ASP A 618 30.50 -4.90 5.89
CA ASP A 618 31.22 -6.05 5.33
C ASP A 618 30.30 -7.19 4.84
N ASN A 619 28.97 -7.00 4.89
CA ASN A 619 27.93 -7.89 4.35
C ASN A 619 27.88 -9.27 5.00
N LYS A 620 28.29 -9.37 6.27
CA LYS A 620 28.45 -10.66 6.96
C LYS A 620 27.29 -11.03 7.85
N ILE A 621 26.98 -12.32 7.84
CA ILE A 621 26.34 -13.04 8.94
C ILE A 621 27.43 -13.88 9.62
N ALA A 622 27.62 -13.72 10.92
CA ALA A 622 28.73 -14.36 11.65
C ALA A 622 28.30 -14.88 13.02
N TRP A 623 28.92 -15.97 13.45
CA TRP A 623 28.72 -16.67 14.72
C TRP A 623 29.97 -16.60 15.59
N TYR A 624 29.75 -16.50 16.91
CA TYR A 624 30.74 -16.47 17.97
C TYR A 624 30.34 -17.48 19.05
N GLN A 625 31.08 -18.58 19.12
CA GLN A 625 30.81 -19.67 20.07
C GLN A 625 31.19 -19.26 21.49
N ASN A 626 30.33 -19.51 22.47
CA ASN A 626 30.58 -19.36 23.90
C ASN A 626 31.21 -20.63 24.46
N LEU A 627 32.54 -20.65 24.59
CA LEU A 627 33.31 -21.88 24.82
C LEU A 627 33.17 -22.49 26.23
N ASP A 628 32.60 -21.74 27.18
CA ASP A 628 32.54 -22.14 28.59
C ASP A 628 31.22 -21.80 29.29
N GLY A 629 30.23 -21.28 28.55
CA GLY A 629 28.96 -20.81 29.10
C GLY A 629 29.11 -19.68 30.12
N LYS A 630 30.27 -19.00 30.14
CA LYS A 630 30.60 -17.92 31.08
C LYS A 630 31.21 -16.71 30.36
N GLY A 631 30.98 -16.66 29.05
CA GLY A 631 31.36 -15.59 28.14
C GLY A 631 32.83 -15.57 27.75
N THR A 632 33.48 -16.73 27.72
CA THR A 632 34.71 -16.91 26.95
C THR A 632 34.36 -17.24 25.51
N PHE A 633 34.35 -16.25 24.62
CA PHE A 633 34.00 -16.45 23.22
C PHE A 633 35.18 -16.87 22.33
N GLY A 634 34.91 -17.73 21.35
CA GLY A 634 35.86 -18.15 20.32
C GLY A 634 36.01 -17.15 19.17
N ASP A 635 36.88 -17.49 18.21
CA ASP A 635 37.09 -16.69 17.00
C ASP A 635 35.83 -16.61 16.13
N GLN A 636 35.70 -15.53 15.36
CA GLN A 636 34.59 -15.32 14.41
C GLN A 636 34.49 -16.47 13.40
N ARG A 637 33.30 -17.05 13.27
CA ARG A 637 32.93 -17.99 12.21
C ARG A 637 31.94 -17.32 11.26
N VAL A 638 32.30 -17.18 9.99
CA VAL A 638 31.44 -16.50 9.02
C VAL A 638 30.46 -17.51 8.42
N ILE A 639 29.17 -17.28 8.62
CA ILE A 639 28.08 -18.06 8.03
C ILE A 639 27.89 -17.65 6.57
N SER A 640 27.86 -16.33 6.30
CA SER A 640 27.67 -15.80 4.94
C SER A 640 28.38 -14.46 4.74
N ASN A 641 28.85 -14.21 3.53
CA ASN A 641 29.31 -12.89 3.05
C ASN A 641 28.41 -12.33 1.93
N ASN A 642 27.25 -12.96 1.71
CA ASN A 642 26.35 -12.66 0.60
C ASN A 642 25.11 -11.85 1.02
N ALA A 643 25.04 -11.42 2.29
CA ALA A 643 23.95 -10.59 2.81
C ALA A 643 24.30 -9.11 2.62
N ILE A 644 24.06 -8.57 1.42
CA ILE A 644 24.52 -7.21 1.07
C ILE A 644 23.78 -6.18 1.92
N TRP A 645 24.52 -5.50 2.80
CA TRP A 645 23.98 -4.68 3.88
C TRP A 645 23.01 -5.48 4.77
N ALA A 646 23.52 -6.51 5.43
CA ALA A 646 22.80 -7.25 6.46
C ALA A 646 22.21 -6.30 7.51
N LYS A 647 20.92 -6.46 7.82
CA LYS A 647 20.13 -5.56 8.67
C LYS A 647 19.54 -6.22 9.90
N ALA A 648 18.97 -7.40 9.74
CA ALA A 648 18.39 -8.17 10.82
C ALA A 648 18.83 -9.63 10.72
N ILE A 649 18.95 -10.27 11.87
CA ILE A 649 19.10 -11.71 12.02
C ILE A 649 18.13 -12.22 13.07
N TYR A 650 17.78 -13.50 12.95
CA TYR A 650 16.95 -14.22 13.91
C TYR A 650 17.43 -15.67 13.96
N SER A 651 17.43 -16.30 15.13
CA SER A 651 17.80 -17.70 15.29
C SER A 651 16.62 -18.49 15.83
N VAL A 652 16.30 -19.60 15.16
CA VAL A 652 15.22 -20.52 15.55
C VAL A 652 15.45 -21.86 14.86
N ASP A 653 14.96 -22.95 15.44
CA ASP A 653 14.86 -24.24 14.75
C ASP A 653 13.74 -24.16 13.70
N LEU A 654 14.10 -23.97 12.43
CA LEU A 654 13.15 -23.59 11.38
C LEU A 654 12.60 -24.82 10.63
N ASP A 655 13.36 -25.92 10.57
CA ASP A 655 12.94 -27.18 9.96
C ASP A 655 12.56 -28.27 10.96
N LEU A 656 12.53 -27.92 12.26
CA LEU A 656 12.12 -28.76 13.38
C LEU A 656 13.00 -30.01 13.56
N ASP A 657 14.28 -29.92 13.18
CA ASP A 657 15.24 -31.01 13.36
C ASP A 657 15.92 -31.01 14.75
N GLY A 658 15.67 -29.96 15.54
CA GLY A 658 16.19 -29.75 16.89
C GLY A 658 17.40 -28.82 16.95
N ASP A 659 17.93 -28.39 15.80
CA ASP A 659 19.11 -27.56 15.70
C ASP A 659 18.71 -26.09 15.41
N GLN A 660 19.41 -25.14 16.04
CA GLN A 660 19.13 -23.72 15.82
C GLN A 660 19.67 -23.27 14.45
N ASP A 661 18.79 -22.75 13.60
CA ASP A 661 19.11 -22.16 12.30
C ASP A 661 19.24 -20.64 12.37
N VAL A 662 19.72 -20.03 11.27
CA VAL A 662 19.84 -18.57 11.15
C VAL A 662 19.03 -18.03 9.97
N LEU A 663 18.24 -16.99 10.25
CA LEU A 663 17.56 -16.15 9.26
C LEU A 663 18.26 -14.79 9.13
N SER A 664 18.18 -14.18 7.95
CA SER A 664 18.70 -12.84 7.72
C SER A 664 17.84 -12.01 6.76
N ALA A 665 17.83 -10.70 6.98
CA ALA A 665 17.34 -9.70 6.04
C ALA A 665 18.49 -8.81 5.54
N SER A 666 18.57 -8.61 4.22
CA SER A 666 19.61 -7.80 3.59
C SER A 666 19.05 -6.73 2.64
N SER A 667 19.50 -5.50 2.87
CA SER A 667 18.85 -4.29 2.37
C SER A 667 19.13 -3.99 0.90
N VAL A 668 20.35 -4.24 0.40
CA VAL A 668 20.70 -3.82 -0.97
C VAL A 668 20.31 -4.85 -2.01
N ASP A 669 20.35 -6.14 -1.67
CA ASP A 669 19.95 -7.23 -2.54
C ASP A 669 18.52 -7.72 -2.28
N ASN A 670 17.78 -7.05 -1.38
CA ASN A 670 16.35 -7.23 -1.12
C ASN A 670 15.96 -8.64 -0.65
N LYS A 671 16.87 -9.35 0.04
CA LYS A 671 16.69 -10.76 0.37
C LYS A 671 16.23 -11.00 1.79
N ILE A 672 15.39 -12.02 1.91
CA ILE A 672 15.23 -12.81 3.13
C ILE A 672 15.87 -14.17 2.86
N ALA A 673 16.82 -14.57 3.69
CA ALA A 673 17.59 -15.78 3.51
C ALA A 673 17.67 -16.60 4.79
N TRP A 674 17.62 -17.92 4.64
CA TRP A 674 17.77 -18.93 5.68
C TRP A 674 19.09 -19.70 5.49
N TYR A 675 19.76 -19.99 6.59
CA TYR A 675 20.97 -20.81 6.68
C TYR A 675 20.71 -21.95 7.65
N GLN A 676 20.51 -23.15 7.11
CA GLN A 676 20.24 -24.36 7.89
C GLN A 676 21.50 -24.84 8.62
N ASN A 677 21.39 -25.20 9.90
CA ASN A 677 22.44 -25.81 10.70
C ASN A 677 22.42 -27.33 10.50
N LEU A 678 23.31 -27.83 9.64
CA LEU A 678 23.19 -29.18 9.07
C LEU A 678 23.47 -30.33 10.06
N ASP A 679 24.02 -30.04 11.23
CA ASP A 679 24.49 -31.04 12.18
C ASP A 679 24.40 -30.65 13.66
N GLY A 680 23.74 -29.52 13.95
CA GLY A 680 23.60 -28.99 15.30
C GLY A 680 24.91 -28.59 15.95
N LYS A 681 25.98 -28.39 15.18
CA LYS A 681 27.33 -28.02 15.68
C LYS A 681 27.85 -26.73 15.05
N GLY A 682 26.93 -25.95 14.49
CA GLY A 682 27.19 -24.71 13.78
C GLY A 682 27.84 -24.92 12.41
N ASN A 683 27.57 -26.06 11.76
CA ASN A 683 27.94 -26.29 10.36
C ASN A 683 26.79 -25.87 9.43
N PHE A 684 26.74 -24.57 9.12
CA PHE A 684 25.68 -24.00 8.29
C PHE A 684 25.82 -24.33 6.80
N GLY A 685 24.70 -24.65 6.16
CA GLY A 685 24.58 -24.88 4.73
C GLY A 685 24.66 -23.63 3.87
N ASP A 686 24.52 -23.81 2.55
CA ASP A 686 24.39 -22.69 1.60
C ASP A 686 23.10 -21.90 1.87
N GLN A 687 23.10 -20.62 1.49
CA GLN A 687 21.93 -19.75 1.67
C GLN A 687 20.70 -20.27 0.88
N ILE A 688 19.56 -20.34 1.55
CA ILE A 688 18.25 -20.62 0.96
C ILE A 688 17.49 -19.30 0.89
N ILE A 689 17.08 -18.86 -0.30
CA ILE A 689 16.41 -17.57 -0.49
C ILE A 689 14.90 -17.75 -0.36
N LEU A 690 14.30 -17.15 0.66
CA LEU A 690 12.85 -17.13 0.87
C LEU A 690 12.18 -16.06 0.00
N SER A 691 12.82 -14.89 -0.13
CA SER A 691 12.39 -13.84 -1.06
C SER A 691 13.57 -13.01 -1.56
N SER A 692 13.46 -12.47 -2.77
CA SER A 692 14.38 -11.48 -3.36
C SER A 692 13.70 -10.16 -3.72
N ASN A 693 12.45 -9.97 -3.26
CA ASN A 693 11.59 -8.85 -3.65
C ASN A 693 11.17 -7.99 -2.45
N MET A 694 11.88 -8.09 -1.31
CA MET A 694 11.64 -7.25 -0.14
C MET A 694 12.51 -5.99 -0.25
N ILE A 695 11.98 -4.90 -0.82
CA ILE A 695 12.81 -3.75 -1.23
C ILE A 695 13.36 -3.02 0.00
N ASP A 696 14.70 -3.02 0.17
CA ASP A 696 15.34 -2.59 1.42
C ASP A 696 14.81 -3.41 2.60
N ALA A 697 14.98 -4.74 2.55
CA ALA A 697 14.62 -5.67 3.63
C ALA A 697 15.34 -5.29 4.93
N ARG A 698 14.58 -5.12 6.02
CA ARG A 698 15.12 -4.67 7.31
C ARG A 698 14.71 -5.50 8.52
N VAL A 699 13.59 -6.21 8.43
CA VAL A 699 13.04 -6.97 9.55
C VAL A 699 12.85 -8.40 9.10
N VAL A 700 13.26 -9.34 9.95
CA VAL A 700 12.92 -10.76 9.85
C VAL A 700 12.70 -11.28 11.26
N VAL A 701 11.59 -11.98 11.47
CA VAL A 701 11.23 -12.67 12.71
C VAL A 701 10.63 -14.02 12.37
N ALA A 702 10.63 -14.95 13.31
CA ALA A 702 10.09 -16.28 13.10
C ALA A 702 9.31 -16.77 14.32
N VAL A 703 8.13 -17.31 14.08
CA VAL A 703 7.20 -17.78 15.12
C VAL A 703 6.14 -18.69 14.49
N ASP A 704 5.55 -19.60 15.27
CA ASP A 704 4.36 -20.36 14.87
C ASP A 704 3.13 -19.42 14.84
N LEU A 705 2.86 -18.82 13.67
CA LEU A 705 1.88 -17.74 13.53
C LEU A 705 0.45 -18.27 13.37
N ASP A 706 0.28 -19.42 12.71
CA ASP A 706 -1.03 -20.03 12.47
C ASP A 706 -1.38 -21.18 13.45
N ARG A 707 -0.44 -21.52 14.34
CA ARG A 707 -0.58 -22.54 15.40
C ARG A 707 -0.64 -23.96 14.85
N ASP A 708 -0.02 -24.23 13.70
CA ASP A 708 0.17 -25.58 13.20
C ASP A 708 1.40 -26.29 13.80
N LYS A 709 2.22 -25.54 14.56
CA LYS A 709 3.48 -25.90 15.24
C LYS A 709 4.71 -25.83 14.37
N ASP A 710 4.57 -25.50 13.10
CA ASP A 710 5.68 -25.20 12.23
C ASP A 710 6.07 -23.72 12.43
N ILE A 711 7.37 -23.44 12.39
CA ILE A 711 7.84 -22.07 12.59
C ILE A 711 7.77 -21.32 11.26
N ASP A 712 6.96 -20.28 11.23
CA ASP A 712 6.81 -19.39 10.08
C ASP A 712 7.83 -18.26 10.08
N VAL A 713 7.99 -17.60 8.92
CA VAL A 713 8.84 -16.40 8.80
C VAL A 713 7.99 -15.18 8.44
N ILE A 714 8.18 -14.07 9.16
CA ILE A 714 7.59 -12.77 8.83
C ILE A 714 8.72 -11.79 8.51
N ALA A 715 8.55 -11.01 7.44
CA ALA A 715 9.53 -10.05 7.00
C ALA A 715 8.92 -8.68 6.66
N GLY A 716 9.73 -7.64 6.89
CA GLY A 716 9.37 -6.24 6.63
C GLY A 716 10.39 -5.52 5.77
N SER A 717 9.90 -4.65 4.88
CA SER A 717 10.70 -3.86 3.94
C SER A 717 10.53 -2.36 4.18
N PHE A 718 11.64 -1.63 4.03
CA PHE A 718 11.67 -0.21 4.38
C PHE A 718 11.23 0.71 3.24
N LYS A 719 11.48 0.38 1.98
CA LYS A 719 11.22 1.34 0.89
C LYS A 719 9.78 1.32 0.38
N ASP A 720 9.21 0.13 0.23
CA ASP A 720 7.86 -0.16 -0.26
C ASP A 720 6.89 -0.54 0.87
N GLY A 721 7.36 -0.58 2.13
CA GLY A 721 6.51 -0.82 3.30
C GLY A 721 5.82 -2.18 3.31
N LYS A 722 6.29 -3.12 2.48
CA LYS A 722 5.75 -4.48 2.36
C LYS A 722 5.97 -5.27 3.64
N ILE A 723 4.92 -5.96 4.07
CA ILE A 723 4.94 -6.97 5.12
C ILE A 723 4.58 -8.30 4.47
N ALA A 724 5.43 -9.31 4.63
CA ALA A 724 5.25 -10.63 4.03
C ALA A 724 5.36 -11.73 5.08
N TRP A 725 4.54 -12.76 4.91
CA TRP A 725 4.55 -14.00 5.67
C TRP A 725 4.90 -15.17 4.75
N PHE A 726 5.81 -16.01 5.20
CA PHE A 726 6.21 -17.27 4.58
C PHE A 726 5.76 -18.38 5.53
N GLU A 727 4.65 -19.03 5.18
CA GLU A 727 4.09 -20.15 5.95
C GLU A 727 4.97 -21.37 5.75
N ASN A 728 5.37 -22.01 6.84
CA ASN A 728 6.07 -23.28 6.81
C ASN A 728 5.05 -24.39 6.54
N VAL A 729 5.36 -25.30 5.62
CA VAL A 729 4.41 -26.35 5.17
C VAL A 729 4.94 -27.76 5.45
N LEU A 730 5.87 -27.89 6.41
CA LEU A 730 6.49 -29.14 6.83
C LEU A 730 5.52 -30.02 7.65
N LYS A 731 4.72 -30.83 6.96
CA LYS A 731 3.82 -31.80 7.60
C LYS A 731 4.46 -32.98 8.32
#